data_AF-A0A537E0S5-F1
#
_entry.id   AF-A0A537E0S5-F1
#
_cell.length_a   1.000
_cell.length_b   1.000
_cell.length_c   1.000
_cell.angle_alpha   90.00
_cell.angle_beta   90.00
_cell.angle_gamma   90.00
#
_symmetry.space_group_name_H-M   'P 1'
#
loop_
_entity.id
_entity.type
_entity.pdbx_description
1 polymer ?
#
loop_
_entity_poly.entity_id
_entity_poly.type
_entity_poly.pdbx_seq_one_letter_code
_entity_poly.pdbx_strand_id
1 'polypeptide(L)'
;MVYGKVITGHIDPIEKKPVVHYMPGSKIFSIATTGCNWLCHPAGAEILLSNGNKKPVEELLPGDSLWSYDIDNGMNIHPNVVTRTGSRLARIWDLRYGARGAGHLFLTAEHPVMTDSGWKSVERVAPGEKILKAWYQNTKDWKRKRPGSIQRAVFNCTKCGESVKGIDNWNRHRGRCYTEGMGMSPEVREHHRQRMISDNPMKDPDVARRAIGSSKERFLRDPNHDWHRNTVSLRTWLHRHPSEGQKRLYALLDQMGLEYDQEYRIQPENRLPDSRVTHIADAAFPDSKLDVEVDGWWHYKHQRTRERDLVRDQTLRANGWQVLRISGRQVYDHPEEVKALIVQHLVAPLMLNKRTWVDVSSVKPTEQLRIVYSFECIPNHNYVGDGIILHNCGYCQNFDISQRRKVEGTDLMPPDVVSLALSHGCQGIAYTYNQPTIFMEFARDIGVEARKNGLINIFVSNGFDTPDTVAMMDDFLDCITVDFKGSAETNFVRKHIGIPDAQPIFQTIQEIKNRGKTHIEITDLIVPEIGDNLDEARKLSRWLYDNLGPDVPVHFLRFHPDYKLMHLPSTPVKTLEEHCRVAREEGLRYVYVGNVPGHPWEHTYCPECRNIAIKRYGFDITGWNLDEKNRCTNCGYQLPIFGQLSSSVSEDRFLPVVN
;
A
#
# COMPACT_ATOMS: atom_id res chain seq x y z
N MET A 1 -15.03 -13.82 -5.62
CA MET A 1 -14.75 -15.21 -6.03
C MET A 1 -14.15 -15.16 -7.41
N VAL A 2 -13.06 -15.87 -7.65
CA VAL A 2 -12.41 -15.98 -8.96
C VAL A 2 -12.30 -17.45 -9.31
N TYR A 3 -12.76 -17.83 -10.50
CA TYR A 3 -12.72 -19.20 -10.99
C TYR A 3 -12.01 -19.24 -12.34
N GLY A 4 -11.11 -20.21 -12.54
CA GLY A 4 -10.42 -20.42 -13.81
C GLY A 4 -9.40 -19.37 -14.24
N LYS A 5 -9.18 -18.30 -13.46
CA LYS A 5 -8.27 -17.19 -13.80
C LYS A 5 -7.03 -17.20 -12.89
N VAL A 6 -6.05 -18.01 -13.26
CA VAL A 6 -4.76 -18.10 -12.55
C VAL A 6 -3.92 -16.89 -12.90
N ILE A 7 -3.64 -16.03 -11.92
CA ILE A 7 -2.86 -14.81 -12.17
C ILE A 7 -1.35 -15.09 -12.20
N THR A 8 -0.90 -16.09 -11.43
CA THR A 8 0.50 -16.51 -11.37
C THR A 8 0.63 -17.97 -10.95
N GLY A 9 1.73 -18.61 -11.36
CA GLY A 9 1.99 -20.03 -11.17
C GLY A 9 3.48 -20.35 -11.16
N HIS A 10 4.00 -20.88 -10.06
CA HIS A 10 5.42 -21.22 -9.92
C HIS A 10 5.59 -22.61 -9.31
N ILE A 11 6.63 -23.33 -9.70
CA ILE A 11 7.13 -24.46 -8.94
C ILE A 11 8.00 -23.90 -7.83
N ASP A 12 7.68 -24.30 -6.61
CA ASP A 12 8.41 -23.95 -5.38
C ASP A 12 8.67 -25.23 -4.57
N PRO A 13 9.72 -25.28 -3.73
CA PRO A 13 9.84 -26.32 -2.72
C PRO A 13 8.77 -26.16 -1.64
N ILE A 14 8.30 -27.26 -1.05
CA ILE A 14 7.30 -27.24 0.03
C ILE A 14 7.76 -26.41 1.24
N GLU A 15 9.07 -26.40 1.51
CA GLU A 15 9.68 -25.57 2.57
C GLU A 15 9.46 -24.06 2.38
N LYS A 16 9.22 -23.58 1.16
CA LYS A 16 8.90 -22.16 0.87
C LYS A 16 7.46 -21.81 1.23
N LYS A 17 6.61 -22.79 1.56
CA LYS A 17 5.23 -22.60 2.06
C LYS A 17 5.17 -22.60 3.59
N PRO A 18 6.29 -22.27 4.25
CA PRO A 18 6.70 -22.81 5.56
C PRO A 18 5.92 -24.05 6.04
N VAL A 19 5.98 -25.12 5.24
CA VAL A 19 5.51 -26.45 5.59
C VAL A 19 6.75 -27.35 5.64
N VAL A 20 7.11 -27.83 6.83
CA VAL A 20 8.39 -28.51 7.06
C VAL A 20 8.28 -29.86 7.74
N HIS A 21 7.09 -30.22 8.25
CA HIS A 21 6.78 -31.54 8.82
C HIS A 21 5.86 -32.38 7.93
N TYR A 22 5.21 -31.81 6.91
CA TYR A 22 4.41 -32.54 5.93
C TYR A 22 5.15 -32.71 4.61
N MET A 23 5.33 -33.96 4.17
CA MET A 23 5.96 -34.37 2.90
C MET A 23 7.28 -33.61 2.55
N PRO A 24 8.31 -33.62 3.43
CA PRO A 24 9.48 -32.77 3.25
C PRO A 24 10.28 -33.07 1.97
N GLY A 25 10.88 -32.03 1.38
CA GLY A 25 11.63 -32.09 0.13
C GLY A 25 10.75 -32.00 -1.13
N SER A 26 9.42 -32.10 -1.01
CA SER A 26 8.50 -32.10 -2.15
C SER A 26 8.57 -30.84 -3.02
N LYS A 27 8.33 -31.06 -4.32
CA LYS A 27 8.23 -30.08 -5.40
C LYS A 27 6.75 -29.77 -5.64
N ILE A 28 6.36 -28.50 -5.49
CA ILE A 28 4.95 -28.11 -5.40
C ILE A 28 4.59 -27.04 -6.45
N PHE A 29 3.56 -27.30 -7.25
CA PHE A 29 3.04 -26.31 -8.18
C PHE A 29 2.13 -25.32 -7.45
N SER A 30 2.56 -24.07 -7.39
CA SER A 30 1.99 -23.02 -6.54
C SER A 30 1.23 -22.01 -7.37
N ILE A 31 -0.05 -21.80 -7.10
CA ILE A 31 -0.91 -20.90 -7.87
C ILE A 31 -1.61 -19.85 -7.01
N ALA A 32 -2.00 -18.74 -7.65
CA ALA A 32 -2.93 -17.76 -7.11
C ALA A 32 -3.90 -17.25 -8.18
N THR A 33 -4.95 -16.54 -7.73
CA THR A 33 -5.86 -15.77 -8.58
C THR A 33 -5.87 -14.30 -8.14
N THR A 34 -6.59 -13.42 -8.85
CA THR A 34 -6.63 -11.99 -8.48
C THR A 34 -7.42 -11.71 -7.19
N GLY A 35 -6.86 -10.89 -6.29
CA GLY A 35 -7.63 -10.12 -5.30
C GLY A 35 -7.36 -10.43 -3.82
N CYS A 36 -8.22 -9.88 -2.95
CA CYS A 36 -8.22 -10.02 -1.50
C CYS A 36 -9.64 -9.71 -0.94
N ASN A 37 -9.96 -10.10 0.29
CA ASN A 37 -11.31 -10.14 0.86
C ASN A 37 -11.86 -8.83 1.48
N TRP A 38 -11.42 -7.64 1.02
CA TRP A 38 -11.61 -6.32 1.68
C TRP A 38 -11.70 -5.17 0.63
N LEU A 39 -12.58 -4.14 0.62
CA LEU A 39 -13.73 -3.61 1.42
C LEU A 39 -14.64 -2.74 0.51
N CYS A 40 -15.95 -2.47 0.77
CA CYS A 40 -16.79 -1.67 -0.19
C CYS A 40 -17.96 -0.80 0.37
N HIS A 41 -18.45 0.15 -0.44
CA HIS A 41 -19.58 1.09 -0.23
C HIS A 41 -20.65 1.01 -1.34
N PRO A 42 -21.96 1.08 -1.09
CA PRO A 42 -22.96 1.17 -2.14
C PRO A 42 -22.89 2.47 -2.96
N ALA A 43 -23.39 2.42 -4.19
CA ALA A 43 -23.58 3.59 -5.06
C ALA A 43 -24.28 4.75 -4.31
N GLY A 44 -23.81 5.97 -4.51
CA GLY A 44 -24.31 7.20 -3.91
C GLY A 44 -23.70 7.57 -2.55
N ALA A 45 -22.83 6.74 -1.97
CA ALA A 45 -22.07 7.11 -0.76
C ALA A 45 -21.13 8.29 -1.06
N GLU A 46 -21.25 9.39 -0.32
CA GLU A 46 -20.54 10.64 -0.61
C GLU A 46 -19.13 10.64 0.02
N ILE A 47 -18.10 10.50 -0.82
CA ILE A 47 -16.70 10.58 -0.39
C ILE A 47 -16.22 12.03 -0.42
N LEU A 48 -15.50 12.43 0.64
CA LEU A 48 -15.12 13.80 0.91
C LEU A 48 -13.74 14.14 0.28
N LEU A 49 -13.75 15.02 -0.74
CA LEU A 49 -12.56 15.45 -1.45
C LEU A 49 -11.75 16.47 -0.65
N SER A 50 -10.44 16.51 -0.86
CA SER A 50 -9.50 17.44 -0.18
C SER A 50 -9.77 18.92 -0.48
N ASN A 51 -10.45 19.22 -1.59
CA ASN A 51 -10.93 20.57 -1.92
C ASN A 51 -12.20 20.99 -1.15
N GLY A 52 -12.77 20.10 -0.32
CA GLY A 52 -13.99 20.34 0.48
C GLY A 52 -15.30 19.99 -0.23
N ASN A 53 -15.27 19.61 -1.51
CA ASN A 53 -16.42 19.05 -2.21
C ASN A 53 -16.65 17.58 -1.80
N LYS A 54 -17.81 17.05 -2.18
CA LYS A 54 -18.14 15.63 -2.09
C LYS A 54 -18.29 15.04 -3.48
N LYS A 55 -18.02 13.74 -3.61
CA LYS A 55 -18.15 12.98 -4.86
C LYS A 55 -18.71 11.59 -4.57
N PRO A 56 -19.71 11.08 -5.32
CA PRO A 56 -20.19 9.71 -5.15
C PRO A 56 -19.05 8.70 -5.33
N VAL A 57 -19.06 7.63 -4.53
CA VAL A 57 -17.99 6.62 -4.52
C VAL A 57 -17.79 5.94 -5.89
N GLU A 58 -18.86 5.79 -6.68
CA GLU A 58 -18.85 5.22 -8.03
C GLU A 58 -18.25 6.17 -9.09
N GLU A 59 -18.17 7.47 -8.81
CA GLU A 59 -17.58 8.46 -9.70
C GLU A 59 -16.09 8.69 -9.43
N LEU A 60 -15.55 8.13 -8.34
CA LEU A 60 -14.14 8.30 -7.99
C LEU A 60 -13.20 7.74 -9.07
N LEU A 61 -12.13 8.49 -9.34
CA LEU A 61 -11.10 8.16 -10.32
C LEU A 61 -9.71 8.23 -9.67
N PRO A 62 -8.74 7.44 -10.15
CA PRO A 62 -7.33 7.66 -9.84
C PRO A 62 -6.93 9.13 -10.08
N GLY A 63 -6.20 9.72 -9.13
CA GLY A 63 -5.88 11.14 -9.09
C GLY A 63 -6.86 12.03 -8.32
N ASP A 64 -8.09 11.58 -8.03
CA ASP A 64 -8.98 12.31 -7.11
C ASP A 64 -8.32 12.39 -5.72
N SER A 65 -8.27 13.58 -5.14
CA SER A 65 -7.73 13.74 -3.79
C SER A 65 -8.82 13.83 -2.73
N LEU A 66 -8.67 13.02 -1.68
CA LEU A 66 -9.61 12.83 -0.57
C LEU A 66 -9.07 13.43 0.72
N TRP A 67 -9.94 13.72 1.68
CA TRP A 67 -9.49 14.04 3.04
C TRP A 67 -9.26 12.77 3.87
N SER A 68 -8.07 12.69 4.49
CA SER A 68 -7.68 11.71 5.48
C SER A 68 -7.25 12.39 6.79
N TYR A 69 -7.13 11.58 7.84
CA TYR A 69 -6.57 11.99 9.12
C TYR A 69 -5.35 11.11 9.44
N ASP A 70 -4.26 11.75 9.86
CA ASP A 70 -3.15 11.07 10.52
C ASP A 70 -3.56 10.81 11.97
N ILE A 71 -4.24 9.67 12.16
CA ILE A 71 -4.84 9.26 13.44
C ILE A 71 -3.78 9.03 14.51
N ASP A 72 -2.59 8.57 14.10
CA ASP A 72 -1.48 8.27 15.01
C ASP A 72 -0.76 9.54 15.49
N ASN A 73 -0.55 10.53 14.61
CA ASN A 73 0.15 11.78 14.94
C ASN A 73 -0.82 12.93 15.22
N GLY A 74 -1.69 12.75 16.21
CA GLY A 74 -2.54 13.83 16.76
C GLY A 74 -3.81 14.15 15.96
N MET A 75 -4.26 13.24 15.10
CA MET A 75 -5.44 13.44 14.23
C MET A 75 -5.29 14.66 13.31
N ASN A 76 -4.08 14.90 12.78
CA ASN A 76 -3.84 15.97 11.82
C ASN A 76 -4.51 15.65 10.48
N ILE A 77 -4.91 16.68 9.73
CA ILE A 77 -5.64 16.52 8.49
C ILE A 77 -4.67 16.51 7.30
N HIS A 78 -4.75 15.49 6.46
CA HIS A 78 -3.88 15.34 5.30
C HIS A 78 -4.68 14.93 4.07
N PRO A 79 -4.29 15.34 2.87
CA PRO A 79 -4.88 14.81 1.67
C PRO A 79 -4.36 13.41 1.40
N ASN A 80 -5.26 12.48 1.07
CA ASN A 80 -4.91 11.29 0.33
C ASN A 80 -5.16 11.53 -1.17
N VAL A 81 -4.56 10.70 -2.04
CA VAL A 81 -4.81 10.63 -3.48
C VAL A 81 -5.30 9.22 -3.81
N VAL A 82 -6.44 9.12 -4.50
CA VAL A 82 -6.97 7.84 -5.01
C VAL A 82 -5.99 7.29 -6.04
N THR A 83 -5.58 6.03 -5.88
CA THR A 83 -4.68 5.34 -6.83
C THR A 83 -5.41 4.31 -7.67
N ARG A 84 -6.48 3.70 -7.15
CA ARG A 84 -7.27 2.64 -7.81
C ARG A 84 -8.73 2.69 -7.38
N THR A 85 -9.64 2.23 -8.24
CA THR A 85 -11.06 2.03 -7.92
C THR A 85 -11.57 0.67 -8.43
N GLY A 86 -12.71 0.18 -7.92
CA GLY A 86 -13.30 -1.12 -8.30
C GLY A 86 -14.69 -1.34 -7.69
N SER A 87 -15.37 -2.44 -8.04
CA SER A 87 -16.73 -2.74 -7.53
C SER A 87 -17.08 -4.25 -7.48
N ARG A 88 -18.10 -4.61 -6.71
CA ARG A 88 -18.69 -5.96 -6.58
C ARG A 88 -20.17 -5.88 -6.17
N LEU A 89 -20.91 -7.01 -6.14
CA LEU A 89 -22.23 -7.08 -5.50
C LEU A 89 -22.08 -7.44 -4.00
N ALA A 90 -22.85 -6.81 -3.12
CA ALA A 90 -22.85 -7.12 -1.67
C ALA A 90 -24.17 -6.76 -0.97
N ARG A 91 -24.44 -7.42 0.16
CA ARG A 91 -25.57 -7.09 1.05
C ARG A 91 -25.23 -5.87 1.90
N ILE A 92 -26.16 -4.93 1.98
CA ILE A 92 -25.94 -3.62 2.64
C ILE A 92 -26.42 -3.64 4.09
N TRP A 93 -25.69 -2.95 4.95
CA TRP A 93 -26.07 -2.65 6.34
C TRP A 93 -26.47 -1.18 6.50
N ASP A 94 -27.46 -0.94 7.36
CA ASP A 94 -27.94 0.38 7.81
C ASP A 94 -27.32 0.67 9.19
N LEU A 95 -26.38 1.62 9.25
CA LEU A 95 -25.88 2.20 10.49
C LEU A 95 -26.52 3.58 10.70
N ARG A 96 -27.17 3.77 11.85
CA ARG A 96 -27.85 5.01 12.25
C ARG A 96 -27.12 5.70 13.38
N TYR A 97 -26.88 7.00 13.28
CA TYR A 97 -26.12 7.76 14.26
C TYR A 97 -26.68 9.15 14.56
N GLY A 98 -26.25 9.72 15.69
CA GLY A 98 -26.66 11.04 16.17
C GLY A 98 -28.07 11.07 16.78
N ALA A 99 -28.50 12.26 17.20
CA ALA A 99 -29.77 12.46 17.91
C ALA A 99 -30.97 11.87 17.13
N ARG A 100 -31.67 10.91 17.74
CA ARG A 100 -32.80 10.16 17.16
C ARG A 100 -32.47 9.38 15.87
N GLY A 101 -31.19 9.09 15.60
CA GLY A 101 -30.78 8.34 14.40
C GLY A 101 -30.94 9.12 13.10
N ALA A 102 -30.78 10.45 13.14
CA ALA A 102 -30.92 11.33 11.98
C ALA A 102 -29.77 11.22 10.96
N GLY A 103 -28.62 10.66 11.36
CA GLY A 103 -27.51 10.33 10.47
C GLY A 103 -27.62 8.88 9.98
N HIS A 104 -27.23 8.67 8.72
CA HIS A 104 -27.30 7.39 8.02
C HIS A 104 -25.96 7.10 7.35
N LEU A 105 -25.52 5.84 7.41
CA LEU A 105 -24.34 5.34 6.70
C LEU A 105 -24.68 3.94 6.17
N PHE A 106 -24.53 3.75 4.85
CA PHE A 106 -24.76 2.46 4.19
C PHE A 106 -23.42 1.88 3.72
N LEU A 107 -23.15 0.63 4.09
CA LEU A 107 -21.87 -0.05 3.81
C LEU A 107 -22.03 -1.57 3.93
N THR A 108 -20.98 -2.30 3.62
CA THR A 108 -20.95 -3.76 3.81
C THR A 108 -20.66 -4.13 5.27
N ALA A 109 -21.01 -5.36 5.67
CA ALA A 109 -20.96 -5.83 7.07
C ALA A 109 -19.57 -5.62 7.71
N GLU A 110 -18.56 -5.94 6.92
CA GLU A 110 -17.15 -6.01 7.29
C GLU A 110 -16.46 -4.63 7.31
N HIS A 111 -17.12 -3.57 6.84
CA HIS A 111 -16.49 -2.27 6.59
C HIS A 111 -16.14 -1.53 7.89
N PRO A 112 -14.87 -1.15 8.14
CA PRO A 112 -14.44 -0.54 9.39
C PRO A 112 -14.87 0.91 9.55
N VAL A 113 -15.45 1.23 10.70
CA VAL A 113 -15.80 2.58 11.15
C VAL A 113 -14.93 2.96 12.36
N MET A 114 -14.45 4.20 12.40
CA MET A 114 -13.71 4.72 13.56
C MET A 114 -14.66 4.95 14.73
N THR A 115 -14.52 4.14 15.79
CA THR A 115 -15.24 4.29 17.07
C THR A 115 -14.34 4.91 18.15
N ASP A 116 -14.93 5.33 19.27
CA ASP A 116 -14.20 5.79 20.45
C ASP A 116 -13.35 4.70 21.13
N SER A 117 -13.56 3.44 20.74
CA SER A 117 -12.73 2.27 21.08
C SER A 117 -11.79 1.81 19.95
N GLY A 118 -11.63 2.60 18.89
CA GLY A 118 -10.86 2.29 17.69
C GLY A 118 -11.70 1.74 16.54
N TRP A 119 -11.05 1.16 15.52
CA TRP A 119 -11.69 0.63 14.32
C TRP A 119 -12.53 -0.64 14.60
N LYS A 120 -13.80 -0.64 14.19
CA LYS A 120 -14.71 -1.81 14.24
C LYS A 120 -15.43 -2.01 12.92
N SER A 121 -15.58 -3.26 12.46
CA SER A 121 -16.51 -3.58 11.36
C SER A 121 -17.94 -3.24 11.76
N VAL A 122 -18.76 -2.79 10.81
CA VAL A 122 -20.12 -2.30 11.13
C VAL A 122 -20.98 -3.33 11.83
N GLU A 123 -20.92 -4.61 11.44
CA GLU A 123 -21.66 -5.67 12.12
C GLU A 123 -21.36 -5.79 13.64
N ARG A 124 -20.20 -5.29 14.10
CA ARG A 124 -19.73 -5.31 15.49
C ARG A 124 -19.92 -3.97 16.22
N VAL A 125 -20.43 -2.94 15.55
CA VAL A 125 -20.73 -1.63 16.19
C VAL A 125 -22.07 -1.72 16.92
N ALA A 126 -22.06 -1.48 18.23
CA ALA A 126 -23.26 -1.57 19.07
C ALA A 126 -23.97 -0.20 19.22
N PRO A 127 -25.31 -0.18 19.41
CA PRO A 127 -26.00 1.03 19.85
C PRO A 127 -25.42 1.57 21.18
N GLY A 128 -25.19 2.87 21.25
CA GLY A 128 -24.53 3.55 22.38
C GLY A 128 -23.02 3.74 22.22
N GLU A 129 -22.35 3.03 21.30
CA GLU A 129 -20.96 3.34 20.94
C GLU A 129 -20.89 4.64 20.14
N LYS A 130 -19.73 5.31 20.14
CA LYS A 130 -19.57 6.58 19.43
C LYS A 130 -18.72 6.41 18.19
N ILE A 131 -19.16 6.98 17.08
CA ILE A 131 -18.39 7.04 15.83
C ILE A 131 -17.92 8.46 15.55
N LEU A 132 -16.79 8.59 14.86
CA LEU A 132 -16.18 9.90 14.64
C LEU A 132 -16.77 10.57 13.39
N LYS A 133 -17.63 11.57 13.62
CA LYS A 133 -18.20 12.40 12.57
C LYS A 133 -17.27 13.57 12.25
N ALA A 134 -17.00 13.77 10.96
CA ALA A 134 -16.16 14.80 10.38
C ALA A 134 -16.95 15.70 9.41
N TRP A 135 -16.77 17.02 9.51
CA TRP A 135 -17.35 17.99 8.57
C TRP A 135 -16.58 19.32 8.56
N TYR A 136 -16.83 20.16 7.55
CA TYR A 136 -16.14 21.43 7.36
C TYR A 136 -17.00 22.65 7.67
N GLN A 137 -16.33 23.73 8.09
CA GLN A 137 -16.84 25.09 7.96
C GLN A 137 -15.78 25.99 7.31
N ASN A 138 -16.16 26.65 6.22
CA ASN A 138 -15.36 27.69 5.57
C ASN A 138 -15.07 28.82 6.57
N THR A 139 -13.79 29.13 6.77
CA THR A 139 -13.35 30.16 7.72
C THR A 139 -13.74 31.57 7.23
N LYS A 140 -13.82 32.55 8.16
CA LYS A 140 -14.01 33.95 7.75
C LYS A 140 -12.84 34.43 6.89
N ASP A 141 -11.64 33.92 7.12
CA ASP A 141 -10.47 34.21 6.30
C ASP A 141 -10.50 33.51 4.94
N TRP A 142 -11.04 32.31 4.80
CA TRP A 142 -11.34 31.69 3.49
C TRP A 142 -12.32 32.55 2.68
N LYS A 143 -13.34 33.11 3.32
CA LYS A 143 -14.28 34.06 2.66
C LYS A 143 -13.62 35.40 2.30
N ARG A 144 -12.59 35.84 3.04
CA ARG A 144 -11.75 37.02 2.72
C ARG A 144 -10.66 36.74 1.67
N LYS A 145 -10.12 35.53 1.63
CA LYS A 145 -8.99 35.08 0.79
C LYS A 145 -9.40 34.52 -0.56
N ARG A 146 -10.65 34.69 -1.03
CA ARG A 146 -10.87 34.70 -2.49
C ARG A 146 -10.07 35.85 -3.07
N PRO A 147 -9.10 35.63 -3.98
CA PRO A 147 -8.47 36.71 -4.68
C PRO A 147 -9.56 37.46 -5.46
N GLY A 148 -9.76 38.73 -5.11
CA GLY A 148 -10.69 39.59 -5.84
C GLY A 148 -10.26 39.83 -7.29
N SER A 149 -9.05 39.41 -7.69
CA SER A 149 -8.50 39.58 -9.03
C SER A 149 -9.28 38.78 -10.07
N ILE A 150 -9.29 37.44 -10.06
CA ILE A 150 -9.78 36.65 -11.21
C ILE A 150 -11.30 36.73 -11.43
N GLN A 151 -12.09 36.99 -10.39
CA GLN A 151 -13.54 37.25 -10.51
C GLN A 151 -13.88 38.72 -10.83
N ARG A 152 -12.92 39.66 -10.74
CA ARG A 152 -13.11 41.07 -11.18
C ARG A 152 -12.29 41.44 -12.42
N ALA A 153 -11.40 40.55 -12.86
CA ALA A 153 -10.61 40.70 -14.07
C ALA A 153 -11.54 40.80 -15.28
N VAL A 154 -11.18 41.69 -16.20
CA VAL A 154 -11.87 41.87 -17.48
C VAL A 154 -11.05 41.15 -18.53
N PHE A 155 -11.63 40.11 -19.11
CA PHE A 155 -11.01 39.28 -20.15
C PHE A 155 -11.52 39.75 -21.50
N ASN A 156 -10.62 40.21 -22.38
CA ASN A 156 -10.98 40.67 -23.72
C ASN A 156 -10.89 39.50 -24.70
N CYS A 157 -11.98 39.22 -25.41
CA CYS A 157 -12.00 38.15 -26.40
C CYS A 157 -11.19 38.53 -27.63
N THR A 158 -10.12 37.78 -27.94
CA THR A 158 -9.33 38.03 -29.16
C THR A 158 -10.04 37.60 -30.44
N LYS A 159 -11.10 36.77 -30.36
CA LYS A 159 -11.90 36.35 -31.54
C LYS A 159 -13.04 37.32 -31.90
N CYS A 160 -13.65 38.01 -30.94
CA CYS A 160 -14.79 38.92 -31.20
C CYS A 160 -14.71 40.32 -30.53
N GLY A 161 -13.67 40.60 -29.75
CA GLY A 161 -13.47 41.88 -29.07
C GLY A 161 -14.21 42.07 -27.74
N GLU A 162 -15.15 41.20 -27.37
CA GLU A 162 -15.99 41.40 -26.18
C GLU A 162 -15.19 41.35 -24.86
N SER A 163 -15.40 42.36 -23.99
CA SER A 163 -14.79 42.47 -22.66
C SER A 163 -15.67 41.86 -21.58
N VAL A 164 -15.30 40.66 -21.11
CA VAL A 164 -16.11 39.87 -20.17
C VAL A 164 -15.50 39.87 -18.77
N LYS A 165 -16.27 40.26 -17.75
CA LYS A 165 -15.79 40.36 -16.37
C LYS A 165 -16.03 39.04 -15.59
N GLY A 166 -14.94 38.51 -15.03
CA GLY A 166 -14.91 37.33 -14.17
C GLY A 166 -14.78 36.00 -14.93
N ILE A 167 -13.96 35.09 -14.38
CA ILE A 167 -13.54 33.84 -15.03
C ILE A 167 -14.70 32.92 -15.45
N ASP A 168 -15.79 32.86 -14.68
CA ASP A 168 -16.95 31.99 -14.95
C ASP A 168 -17.79 32.47 -16.15
N ASN A 169 -17.74 33.77 -16.43
CA ASN A 169 -18.38 34.37 -17.60
C ASN A 169 -17.44 34.29 -18.82
N TRP A 170 -16.13 34.53 -18.61
CA TRP A 170 -15.11 34.34 -19.63
C TRP A 170 -15.10 32.91 -20.19
N ASN A 171 -15.16 31.89 -19.34
CA ASN A 171 -15.19 30.49 -19.78
C ASN A 171 -16.45 30.16 -20.60
N ARG A 172 -17.63 30.68 -20.23
CA ARG A 172 -18.87 30.53 -21.00
C ARG A 172 -18.87 31.29 -22.32
N HIS A 173 -18.27 32.48 -22.35
CA HIS A 173 -18.07 33.24 -23.58
C HIS A 173 -17.09 32.49 -24.50
N ARG A 174 -15.92 32.08 -24.01
CA ARG A 174 -14.90 31.34 -24.76
C ARG A 174 -15.44 30.06 -25.37
N GLY A 175 -16.18 29.27 -24.58
CA GLY A 175 -16.78 28.00 -25.01
C GLY A 175 -17.90 28.11 -26.05
N ARG A 176 -18.38 29.33 -26.36
CA ARG A 176 -19.37 29.61 -27.41
C ARG A 176 -18.72 30.33 -28.59
N CYS A 177 -18.03 31.44 -28.30
CA CYS A 177 -17.35 32.26 -29.29
C CYS A 177 -16.31 31.47 -30.10
N TYR A 178 -15.48 30.64 -29.47
CA TYR A 178 -14.38 29.95 -30.19
C TYR A 178 -14.85 28.71 -30.97
N THR A 179 -15.95 28.06 -30.54
CA THR A 179 -16.49 26.83 -31.15
C THR A 179 -17.53 27.11 -32.24
N GLU A 180 -18.21 28.27 -32.23
CA GLU A 180 -19.06 28.69 -33.35
C GLU A 180 -18.28 28.75 -34.67
N GLY A 181 -18.80 28.03 -35.68
CA GLY A 181 -18.33 28.02 -37.06
C GLY A 181 -17.19 27.05 -37.39
N MET A 182 -16.63 26.30 -36.43
CA MET A 182 -15.44 25.46 -36.70
C MET A 182 -15.76 24.06 -37.27
N GLY A 183 -16.06 24.03 -38.56
CA GLY A 183 -15.79 22.88 -39.43
C GLY A 183 -15.07 23.36 -40.69
N MET A 184 -13.82 22.96 -40.92
CA MET A 184 -13.01 23.42 -42.06
C MET A 184 -12.21 22.29 -42.73
N SER A 185 -12.05 22.40 -44.05
CA SER A 185 -11.67 21.32 -44.96
C SER A 185 -10.15 21.07 -45.07
N PRO A 186 -9.72 19.93 -45.67
CA PRO A 186 -8.30 19.54 -45.75
C PRO A 186 -7.37 20.54 -46.46
N GLU A 187 -7.87 21.29 -47.44
CA GLU A 187 -7.07 22.20 -48.27
C GLU A 187 -6.44 23.35 -47.47
N VAL A 188 -7.11 23.78 -46.39
CA VAL A 188 -6.63 24.86 -45.51
C VAL A 188 -5.42 24.42 -44.67
N ARG A 189 -5.28 23.11 -44.38
CA ARG A 189 -4.14 22.59 -43.60
C ARG A 189 -2.81 22.70 -44.37
N GLU A 190 -2.81 22.45 -45.67
CA GLU A 190 -1.57 22.50 -46.46
C GLU A 190 -1.11 23.95 -46.68
N HIS A 191 -2.03 24.90 -46.87
CA HIS A 191 -1.71 26.33 -46.97
C HIS A 191 -1.05 26.88 -45.68
N HIS A 192 -1.52 26.43 -44.51
CA HIS A 192 -0.94 26.83 -43.22
C HIS A 192 0.48 26.29 -43.00
N ARG A 193 0.80 25.09 -43.53
CA ARG A 193 2.13 24.48 -43.42
C ARG A 193 3.20 25.31 -44.13
N GLN A 194 2.88 25.86 -45.31
CA GLN A 194 3.80 26.66 -46.10
C GLN A 194 4.08 28.05 -45.48
N ARG A 195 3.07 28.70 -44.88
CA ARG A 195 3.21 30.05 -44.30
C ARG A 195 4.08 30.13 -43.04
N MET A 196 4.26 29.01 -42.34
CA MET A 196 5.12 28.94 -41.14
C MET A 196 6.62 28.90 -41.47
N ILE A 197 6.99 28.72 -42.74
CA ILE A 197 8.39 28.62 -43.19
C ILE A 197 8.95 29.98 -43.64
N SER A 198 8.10 30.95 -44.03
CA SER A 198 8.53 32.22 -44.64
C SER A 198 8.97 33.31 -43.66
N ASP A 199 8.29 33.50 -42.52
CA ASP A 199 8.35 34.76 -41.77
C ASP A 199 8.88 34.62 -40.33
N ASN A 200 10.21 34.65 -40.16
CA ASN A 200 10.88 34.80 -38.85
C ASN A 200 11.62 36.16 -38.76
N PRO A 201 11.21 37.07 -37.84
CA PRO A 201 11.74 38.44 -37.77
C PRO A 201 13.14 38.59 -37.14
N MET A 202 13.74 37.53 -36.59
CA MET A 202 15.09 37.60 -35.98
C MET A 202 16.25 37.69 -36.99
N LYS A 203 15.97 37.94 -38.28
CA LYS A 203 16.98 38.06 -39.34
C LYS A 203 17.51 39.49 -39.58
N ASP A 204 16.94 40.52 -38.95
CA ASP A 204 17.39 41.92 -39.10
C ASP A 204 18.56 42.27 -38.14
N PRO A 205 19.79 42.51 -38.65
CA PRO A 205 20.94 42.79 -37.79
C PRO A 205 20.93 44.19 -37.16
N ASP A 206 20.18 45.14 -37.71
CA ASP A 206 20.14 46.54 -37.27
C ASP A 206 19.09 46.76 -36.17
N VAL A 207 18.02 45.95 -36.14
CA VAL A 207 17.12 45.84 -34.98
C VAL A 207 17.88 45.22 -33.79
N ALA A 208 18.63 44.14 -34.01
CA ALA A 208 19.45 43.52 -32.96
C ALA A 208 20.51 44.48 -32.40
N ARG A 209 21.22 45.24 -33.27
CA ARG A 209 22.26 46.18 -32.85
C ARG A 209 21.73 47.33 -31.98
N ARG A 210 20.52 47.83 -32.25
CA ARG A 210 19.87 48.90 -31.48
C ARG A 210 19.45 48.47 -30.07
N ALA A 211 18.95 47.24 -29.91
CA ALA A 211 18.58 46.69 -28.60
C ALA A 211 19.79 46.52 -27.66
N ILE A 212 20.96 46.17 -28.21
CA ILE A 212 22.20 46.01 -27.45
C ILE A 212 22.79 47.37 -27.04
N GLY A 213 22.65 48.40 -27.88
CA GLY A 213 23.16 49.75 -27.61
C GLY A 213 22.52 50.42 -26.39
N SER A 214 21.19 50.40 -26.29
CA SER A 214 20.45 51.05 -25.19
C SER A 214 20.69 50.41 -23.81
N SER A 215 21.11 49.14 -23.78
CA SER A 215 21.51 48.44 -22.56
C SER A 215 22.88 48.91 -22.05
N LYS A 216 23.82 49.23 -22.95
CA LYS A 216 25.17 49.73 -22.58
C LYS A 216 25.16 51.13 -21.98
N GLU A 217 24.33 52.05 -22.47
CA GLU A 217 24.28 53.42 -21.93
C GLU A 217 23.71 53.50 -20.51
N ARG A 218 22.83 52.57 -20.12
CA ARG A 218 22.29 52.53 -18.74
C ARG A 218 23.34 52.13 -17.71
N PHE A 219 24.28 51.27 -18.08
CA PHE A 219 25.36 50.82 -17.19
C PHE A 219 26.37 51.94 -16.86
N LEU A 220 26.59 52.89 -17.78
CA LEU A 220 27.60 53.95 -17.63
C LEU A 220 27.16 55.14 -16.75
N ARG A 221 25.94 55.13 -16.18
CA ARG A 221 25.40 56.23 -15.36
C ARG A 221 25.25 55.92 -13.87
N ASP A 222 25.41 54.67 -13.43
CA ASP A 222 25.34 54.29 -12.01
C ASP A 222 26.50 53.34 -11.62
N PRO A 223 27.53 53.83 -10.90
CA PRO A 223 28.67 53.02 -10.49
C PRO A 223 28.36 51.91 -9.45
N ASN A 224 27.15 51.85 -8.89
CA ASN A 224 26.75 50.77 -7.96
C ASN A 224 26.17 49.54 -8.67
N HIS A 225 26.09 49.53 -10.00
CA HIS A 225 25.65 48.39 -10.78
C HIS A 225 26.76 47.32 -10.94
N ASP A 226 27.13 46.63 -9.86
CA ASP A 226 27.62 45.23 -9.95
C ASP A 226 27.76 44.55 -8.56
N TRP A 227 26.79 43.71 -8.19
CA TRP A 227 26.93 42.74 -7.08
C TRP A 227 27.18 41.30 -7.59
N HIS A 228 27.57 41.14 -8.86
CA HIS A 228 27.68 39.85 -9.52
C HIS A 228 29.06 39.15 -9.46
N ARG A 229 29.93 39.51 -8.50
CA ARG A 229 31.28 38.90 -8.38
C ARG A 229 31.49 37.86 -7.27
N ASN A 230 30.51 37.60 -6.41
CA ASN A 230 30.47 36.36 -5.60
C ASN A 230 29.44 35.34 -6.12
N THR A 231 28.40 35.79 -6.84
CA THR A 231 27.35 34.91 -7.38
C THR A 231 27.80 34.08 -8.58
N VAL A 232 28.81 34.48 -9.35
CA VAL A 232 29.38 33.63 -10.41
C VAL A 232 30.16 32.46 -9.80
N SER A 233 31.04 32.70 -8.83
CA SER A 233 31.75 31.62 -8.12
C SER A 233 30.80 30.66 -7.38
N LEU A 234 29.68 31.15 -6.84
CA LEU A 234 28.61 30.30 -6.28
C LEU A 234 27.82 29.54 -7.36
N ARG A 235 27.42 30.17 -8.47
CA ARG A 235 26.72 29.51 -9.59
C ARG A 235 27.57 28.42 -10.26
N THR A 236 28.88 28.65 -10.43
CA THR A 236 29.81 27.65 -10.99
C THR A 236 30.14 26.52 -10.01
N TRP A 237 29.84 26.69 -8.72
CA TRP A 237 30.00 25.65 -7.69
C TRP A 237 28.72 24.81 -7.48
N LEU A 238 27.53 25.42 -7.53
CA LEU A 238 26.25 24.74 -7.29
C LEU A 238 25.85 23.80 -8.44
N HIS A 239 25.88 24.26 -9.70
CA HIS A 239 25.27 23.53 -10.82
C HIS A 239 26.09 22.36 -11.41
N ARG A 240 26.72 21.52 -10.57
CA ARG A 240 27.44 20.32 -11.04
C ARG A 240 26.53 19.10 -11.14
N HIS A 241 25.77 19.08 -12.24
CA HIS A 241 24.94 17.98 -12.72
C HIS A 241 23.73 17.68 -11.82
N PRO A 242 22.56 18.32 -12.05
CA PRO A 242 21.33 17.84 -11.44
C PRO A 242 21.12 16.37 -11.79
N SER A 243 20.69 15.58 -10.82
CA SER A 243 20.34 14.18 -10.99
C SER A 243 19.24 14.02 -12.04
N GLU A 244 19.15 12.83 -12.64
CA GLU A 244 18.08 12.52 -13.59
C GLU A 244 16.68 12.72 -12.96
N GLY A 245 16.53 12.42 -11.65
CA GLY A 245 15.32 12.73 -10.88
C GLY A 245 15.02 14.23 -10.78
N GLN A 246 16.00 15.06 -10.42
CA GLN A 246 15.84 16.53 -10.37
C GLN A 246 15.47 17.10 -11.74
N LYS A 247 16.19 16.71 -12.81
CA LYS A 247 15.87 17.10 -14.20
C LYS A 247 14.44 16.71 -14.59
N ARG A 248 14.00 15.53 -14.18
CA ARG A 248 12.65 15.03 -14.44
C ARG A 248 11.60 15.82 -13.66
N LEU A 249 11.86 16.20 -12.40
CA LEU A 249 10.95 17.09 -11.65
C LEU A 249 10.82 18.44 -12.32
N TYR A 250 11.93 19.08 -12.70
CA TYR A 250 11.94 20.37 -13.38
C TYR A 250 11.07 20.33 -14.65
N ALA A 251 11.22 19.28 -15.47
CA ALA A 251 10.38 19.09 -16.66
C ALA A 251 8.88 18.91 -16.34
N LEU A 252 8.50 18.31 -15.20
CA LEU A 252 7.09 18.25 -14.78
C LEU A 252 6.58 19.64 -14.33
N LEU A 253 7.37 20.39 -13.57
CA LEU A 253 7.02 21.73 -13.08
C LEU A 253 6.87 22.73 -14.24
N ASP A 254 7.79 22.69 -15.20
CA ASP A 254 7.72 23.48 -16.43
C ASP A 254 6.46 23.14 -17.25
N GLN A 255 6.11 21.84 -17.36
CA GLN A 255 4.88 21.39 -18.04
C GLN A 255 3.61 21.92 -17.35
N MET A 256 3.64 22.12 -16.02
CA MET A 256 2.53 22.69 -15.25
C MET A 256 2.45 24.22 -15.37
N GLY A 257 3.48 24.88 -15.91
CA GLY A 257 3.56 26.35 -15.97
C GLY A 257 3.68 27.00 -14.59
N LEU A 258 4.34 26.34 -13.64
CA LEU A 258 4.58 26.86 -12.30
C LEU A 258 5.90 27.64 -12.23
N GLU A 259 5.94 28.73 -11.48
CA GLU A 259 7.18 29.42 -11.10
C GLU A 259 7.75 28.78 -9.82
N TYR A 260 9.03 28.40 -9.86
CA TYR A 260 9.74 27.73 -8.76
C TYR A 260 11.24 28.04 -8.81
N ASP A 261 11.92 27.94 -7.67
CA ASP A 261 13.38 28.09 -7.57
C ASP A 261 14.06 26.71 -7.52
N GLN A 262 15.10 26.50 -8.34
CA GLN A 262 15.94 25.30 -8.32
C GLN A 262 17.08 25.43 -7.29
N GLU A 263 17.40 24.35 -6.59
CA GLU A 263 18.48 24.29 -5.58
C GLU A 263 18.36 25.43 -4.53
N TYR A 264 17.13 25.74 -4.11
CA TYR A 264 16.81 26.92 -3.30
C TYR A 264 17.36 26.80 -1.87
N ARG A 265 18.03 27.85 -1.42
CA ARG A 265 18.68 27.89 -0.10
C ARG A 265 17.73 28.42 0.98
N ILE A 266 17.21 27.52 1.81
CA ILE A 266 16.35 27.87 2.95
C ILE A 266 17.20 28.14 4.20
N GLN A 267 17.08 29.34 4.76
CA GLN A 267 17.69 29.71 6.04
C GLN A 267 16.60 29.80 7.14
N PRO A 268 16.51 28.83 8.07
CA PRO A 268 15.51 28.85 9.13
C PRO A 268 15.82 29.93 10.18
N GLU A 269 14.80 30.68 10.60
CA GLU A 269 14.88 31.68 11.68
C GLU A 269 14.99 30.98 13.05
N ASN A 270 14.07 30.04 13.30
CA ASN A 270 14.08 29.17 14.47
C ASN A 270 14.89 27.90 14.16
N ARG A 271 15.95 27.62 14.90
CA ARG A 271 16.80 26.42 14.70
C ARG A 271 16.64 25.46 15.86
N LEU A 272 16.40 24.19 15.56
CA LEU A 272 16.49 23.11 16.55
C LEU A 272 17.96 22.79 16.87
N PRO A 273 18.26 22.15 18.02
CA PRO A 273 19.57 21.58 18.29
C PRO A 273 20.05 20.72 17.11
N ASP A 274 21.35 20.76 16.84
CA ASP A 274 22.03 20.04 15.75
C ASP A 274 21.56 20.32 14.30
N SER A 275 20.62 21.28 14.11
CA SER A 275 20.27 21.74 12.75
C SER A 275 21.42 22.52 12.10
N ARG A 276 21.61 22.27 10.80
CA ARG A 276 22.43 23.13 9.94
C ARG A 276 21.90 24.56 9.93
N VAL A 277 22.82 25.50 9.65
CA VAL A 277 22.52 26.94 9.47
C VAL A 277 21.65 27.19 8.24
N THR A 278 21.75 26.30 7.24
CA THR A 278 21.05 26.45 5.97
C THR A 278 20.83 25.09 5.34
N HIS A 279 19.66 24.94 4.72
CA HIS A 279 19.27 23.76 3.95
C HIS A 279 19.17 24.15 2.47
N ILE A 280 19.27 23.17 1.58
CA ILE A 280 19.05 23.32 0.15
C ILE A 280 17.87 22.42 -0.19
N ALA A 281 16.95 22.94 -1.01
CA ALA A 281 15.78 22.26 -1.54
C ALA A 281 15.98 22.05 -3.05
N ASP A 282 15.77 20.85 -3.57
CA ASP A 282 15.91 20.56 -5.00
C ASP A 282 15.04 21.48 -5.86
N ALA A 283 13.78 21.67 -5.46
CA ALA A 283 12.91 22.74 -5.93
C ALA A 283 12.15 23.38 -4.76
N ALA A 284 11.92 24.70 -4.80
CA ALA A 284 11.12 25.38 -3.78
C ALA A 284 10.13 26.39 -4.36
N PHE A 285 9.09 26.66 -3.57
CA PHE A 285 8.11 27.71 -3.80
C PHE A 285 8.09 28.62 -2.56
N PRO A 286 8.94 29.66 -2.51
CA PRO A 286 9.12 30.47 -1.30
C PRO A 286 7.83 31.13 -0.78
N ASP A 287 6.97 31.61 -1.69
CA ASP A 287 5.69 32.25 -1.35
C ASP A 287 4.70 31.32 -0.63
N SER A 288 4.74 30.02 -0.98
CA SER A 288 3.94 28.97 -0.32
C SER A 288 4.70 28.27 0.82
N LYS A 289 5.99 28.60 1.02
CA LYS A 289 6.94 27.87 1.85
C LYS A 289 6.91 26.35 1.60
N LEU A 290 6.90 25.94 0.33
CA LEU A 290 7.00 24.54 -0.06
C LEU A 290 8.43 24.21 -0.48
N ASP A 291 9.01 23.20 0.16
CA ASP A 291 10.29 22.55 -0.13
C ASP A 291 9.98 21.21 -0.81
N VAL A 292 10.52 20.96 -2.01
CA VAL A 292 10.31 19.73 -2.78
C VAL A 292 11.68 19.09 -3.05
N GLU A 293 11.87 17.88 -2.52
CA GLU A 293 13.14 17.15 -2.58
C GLU A 293 13.02 15.91 -3.48
N VAL A 294 14.03 15.69 -4.33
CA VAL A 294 14.17 14.53 -5.23
C VAL A 294 15.47 13.77 -4.94
N ASP A 295 16.03 13.96 -3.75
CA ASP A 295 17.12 13.16 -3.23
C ASP A 295 16.60 11.77 -2.81
N GLY A 296 17.09 10.74 -3.50
CA GLY A 296 16.58 9.39 -3.30
C GLY A 296 17.03 8.76 -1.97
N TRP A 297 16.26 7.76 -1.52
CA TRP A 297 16.41 6.97 -0.30
C TRP A 297 17.70 6.10 -0.22
N TRP A 298 18.81 6.53 -0.81
CA TRP A 298 20.03 5.74 -0.96
C TRP A 298 20.93 5.72 0.29
N HIS A 299 20.69 6.57 1.29
CA HIS A 299 21.52 6.69 2.50
C HIS A 299 21.03 5.89 3.72
N TYR A 300 20.03 5.03 3.56
CA TYR A 300 19.40 4.30 4.66
C TYR A 300 20.31 3.30 5.41
N LYS A 301 21.52 3.04 4.92
CA LYS A 301 22.57 2.27 5.61
C LYS A 301 23.28 3.06 6.74
N HIS A 302 23.06 4.37 6.88
CA HIS A 302 23.73 5.21 7.88
C HIS A 302 22.73 5.98 8.75
N GLN A 303 22.60 5.55 10.01
CA GLN A 303 21.74 6.15 11.04
C GLN A 303 21.88 7.67 11.15
N ARG A 304 23.12 8.18 11.18
CA ARG A 304 23.44 9.62 11.26
C ARG A 304 22.82 10.47 10.15
N THR A 305 22.59 9.90 8.96
CA THR A 305 21.95 10.63 7.86
C THR A 305 20.46 10.80 8.13
N ARG A 306 19.78 9.73 8.60
CA ARG A 306 18.35 9.78 8.95
C ARG A 306 18.08 10.77 10.08
N GLU A 307 18.90 10.76 11.13
CA GLU A 307 18.80 11.69 12.26
C GLU A 307 18.94 13.15 11.80
N ARG A 308 19.93 13.42 10.94
CA ARG A 308 20.16 14.76 10.35
C ARG A 308 18.99 15.23 9.50
N ASP A 309 18.42 14.36 8.68
CA ASP A 309 17.34 14.72 7.75
C ASP A 309 15.99 14.87 8.50
N LEU A 310 15.78 14.11 9.59
CA LEU A 310 14.68 14.35 10.53
C LEU A 310 14.80 15.75 11.19
N VAL A 311 15.99 16.11 11.68
CA VAL A 311 16.25 17.44 12.29
C VAL A 311 16.08 18.57 11.27
N ARG A 312 16.49 18.38 10.01
CA ARG A 312 16.20 19.29 8.88
C ARG A 312 14.70 19.51 8.74
N ASP A 313 13.94 18.43 8.54
CA ASP A 313 12.53 18.52 8.19
C ASP A 313 11.69 19.07 9.37
N GLN A 314 12.03 18.72 10.62
CA GLN A 314 11.44 19.32 11.82
C GLN A 314 11.77 20.83 11.92
N THR A 315 13.01 21.23 11.65
CA THR A 315 13.42 22.64 11.67
C THR A 315 12.68 23.45 10.61
N LEU A 316 12.53 22.92 9.40
CA LEU A 316 11.79 23.57 8.32
C LEU A 316 10.30 23.73 8.69
N ARG A 317 9.66 22.69 9.22
CA ARG A 317 8.27 22.75 9.73
C ARG A 317 8.08 23.79 10.83
N ALA A 318 9.04 23.90 11.76
CA ALA A 318 9.02 24.94 12.82
C ALA A 318 9.11 26.38 12.28
N ASN A 319 9.50 26.56 11.01
CA ASN A 319 9.54 27.85 10.31
C ASN A 319 8.39 28.03 9.31
N GLY A 320 7.39 27.14 9.37
CA GLY A 320 6.22 27.15 8.50
C GLY A 320 6.47 26.61 7.09
N TRP A 321 7.57 25.87 6.86
CA TRP A 321 7.81 25.19 5.60
C TRP A 321 7.16 23.80 5.58
N GLN A 322 6.52 23.48 4.46
CA GLN A 322 6.08 22.13 4.13
C GLN A 322 7.21 21.44 3.35
N VAL A 323 7.58 20.23 3.75
CA VAL A 323 8.63 19.43 3.10
C VAL A 323 8.00 18.26 2.37
N LEU A 324 8.16 18.23 1.05
CA LEU A 324 7.58 17.26 0.13
C LEU A 324 8.69 16.43 -0.52
N ARG A 325 8.97 15.26 0.05
CA ARG A 325 9.98 14.33 -0.49
C ARG A 325 9.36 13.42 -1.54
N ILE A 326 9.92 13.41 -2.74
CA ILE A 326 9.45 12.64 -3.89
C ILE A 326 10.61 11.78 -4.39
N SER A 327 10.49 10.45 -4.35
CA SER A 327 11.57 9.60 -4.85
C SER A 327 11.74 9.79 -6.36
N GLY A 328 12.98 9.79 -6.85
CA GLY A 328 13.26 9.87 -8.29
C GLY A 328 12.43 8.90 -9.13
N ARG A 329 12.19 7.68 -8.61
CA ARG A 329 11.32 6.67 -9.25
C ARG A 329 9.87 7.14 -9.41
N GLN A 330 9.26 7.80 -8.42
CA GLN A 330 7.90 8.35 -8.55
C GLN A 330 7.81 9.43 -9.64
N VAL A 331 8.86 10.24 -9.83
CA VAL A 331 8.89 11.28 -10.88
C VAL A 331 8.94 10.67 -12.31
N TYR A 332 9.39 9.42 -12.44
CA TYR A 332 9.37 8.66 -13.69
C TYR A 332 8.09 7.83 -13.85
N ASP A 333 7.80 6.97 -12.88
CA ASP A 333 6.75 5.95 -12.95
C ASP A 333 5.34 6.54 -12.74
N HIS A 334 5.22 7.65 -11.98
CA HIS A 334 3.94 8.24 -11.54
C HIS A 334 3.86 9.79 -11.73
N PRO A 335 4.12 10.33 -12.94
CA PRO A 335 4.30 11.77 -13.14
C PRO A 335 3.03 12.60 -12.86
N GLU A 336 1.83 12.10 -13.17
CA GLU A 336 0.59 12.84 -12.91
C GLU A 336 0.22 12.88 -11.42
N GLU A 337 0.57 11.85 -10.66
CA GLU A 337 0.41 11.83 -9.20
C GLU A 337 1.34 12.86 -8.55
N VAL A 338 2.60 12.94 -9.01
CA VAL A 338 3.57 13.96 -8.58
C VAL A 338 3.07 15.37 -8.85
N LYS A 339 2.52 15.64 -10.05
CA LYS A 339 1.91 16.95 -10.37
C LYS A 339 0.75 17.29 -9.43
N ALA A 340 -0.19 16.36 -9.23
CA ALA A 340 -1.34 16.58 -8.36
C ALA A 340 -0.92 16.87 -6.90
N LEU A 341 0.07 16.12 -6.41
CA LEU A 341 0.66 16.29 -5.08
C LEU A 341 1.28 17.68 -4.90
N ILE A 342 2.03 18.17 -5.90
CA ILE A 342 2.64 19.51 -5.86
C ILE A 342 1.58 20.61 -5.90
N VAL A 343 0.62 20.56 -6.84
CA VAL A 343 -0.50 21.54 -6.91
C VAL A 343 -1.21 21.63 -5.57
N GLN A 344 -1.44 20.50 -4.91
CA GLN A 344 -2.16 20.44 -3.65
C GLN A 344 -1.43 21.14 -2.49
N HIS A 345 -0.11 20.98 -2.37
CA HIS A 345 0.67 21.68 -1.35
C HIS A 345 0.70 23.21 -1.61
N LEU A 346 0.68 23.62 -2.89
CA LEU A 346 0.55 25.03 -3.29
C LEU A 346 -0.85 25.62 -3.06
N VAL A 347 -1.89 24.79 -3.14
CA VAL A 347 -3.30 25.19 -2.99
C VAL A 347 -3.77 25.19 -1.51
N ALA A 348 -2.95 24.66 -0.59
CA ALA A 348 -3.22 24.46 0.84
C ALA A 348 -4.30 25.38 1.46
N PRO A 349 -5.57 24.95 1.53
CA PRO A 349 -6.67 25.83 1.91
C PRO A 349 -6.79 25.97 3.43
N LEU A 350 -6.91 27.21 3.91
CA LEU A 350 -7.20 27.55 5.32
C LEU A 350 -8.65 27.18 5.69
N MET A 351 -8.91 25.88 5.86
CA MET A 351 -10.19 25.31 6.31
C MET A 351 -10.11 24.89 7.78
N LEU A 352 -11.15 25.23 8.57
CA LEU A 352 -11.32 24.70 9.92
C LEU A 352 -12.14 23.41 9.85
N ASN A 353 -11.46 22.29 10.11
CA ASN A 353 -12.08 20.98 10.26
C ASN A 353 -12.81 20.89 11.61
N LYS A 354 -14.05 20.41 11.61
CA LYS A 354 -14.81 20.10 12.82
C LYS A 354 -15.06 18.61 12.89
N ARG A 355 -14.70 18.02 14.03
CA ARG A 355 -14.95 16.62 14.36
C ARG A 355 -15.72 16.53 15.67
N THR A 356 -16.63 15.58 15.75
CA THR A 356 -17.32 15.24 17.01
C THR A 356 -17.65 13.76 17.04
N TRP A 357 -17.55 13.18 18.23
CA TRP A 357 -18.13 11.87 18.50
C TRP A 357 -19.66 11.96 18.47
N VAL A 358 -20.30 11.03 17.78
CA VAL A 358 -21.77 10.91 17.71
C VAL A 358 -22.19 9.49 18.06
N ASP A 359 -23.21 9.36 18.92
CA ASP A 359 -23.68 8.06 19.39
C ASP A 359 -24.38 7.29 18.27
N VAL A 360 -24.12 6.00 18.19
CA VAL A 360 -24.82 5.05 17.32
C VAL A 360 -26.15 4.68 17.94
N SER A 361 -27.21 4.69 17.14
CA SER A 361 -28.59 4.47 17.58
C SER A 361 -29.15 3.11 17.13
N SER A 362 -28.72 2.60 15.98
CA SER A 362 -29.00 1.22 15.56
C SER A 362 -28.04 0.79 14.47
N VAL A 363 -27.73 -0.51 14.43
CA VAL A 363 -27.01 -1.15 13.32
C VAL A 363 -27.76 -2.41 12.92
N LYS A 364 -28.01 -2.61 11.63
CA LYS A 364 -28.72 -3.81 11.13
C LYS A 364 -28.40 -4.13 9.67
N PRO A 365 -28.41 -5.42 9.28
CA PRO A 365 -28.42 -5.79 7.87
C PRO A 365 -29.75 -5.35 7.23
N THR A 366 -29.69 -4.85 6.00
CA THR A 366 -30.87 -4.64 5.16
C THR A 366 -31.16 -5.90 4.33
N GLU A 367 -32.28 -5.96 3.62
CA GLU A 367 -32.54 -7.00 2.61
C GLU A 367 -31.91 -6.69 1.25
N GLN A 368 -31.26 -5.52 1.11
CA GLN A 368 -30.78 -5.04 -0.19
C GLN A 368 -29.41 -5.62 -0.53
N LEU A 369 -29.32 -6.25 -1.71
CA LEU A 369 -28.09 -6.49 -2.45
C LEU A 369 -27.89 -5.32 -3.42
N ARG A 370 -26.74 -4.63 -3.34
CA ARG A 370 -26.39 -3.50 -4.23
C ARG A 370 -25.00 -3.67 -4.80
N ILE A 371 -24.73 -3.04 -5.94
CA ILE A 371 -23.35 -2.86 -6.40
C ILE A 371 -22.67 -1.90 -5.42
N VAL A 372 -21.54 -2.35 -4.90
CA VAL A 372 -20.69 -1.66 -3.96
C VAL A 372 -19.32 -1.41 -4.58
N TYR A 373 -18.78 -0.23 -4.35
CA TYR A 373 -17.56 0.32 -4.92
C TYR A 373 -16.48 0.43 -3.84
N SER A 374 -15.23 0.43 -4.25
CA SER A 374 -14.07 0.53 -3.38
C SER A 374 -12.96 1.29 -4.09
N PHE A 375 -12.04 1.85 -3.31
CA PHE A 375 -10.90 2.57 -3.82
C PHE A 375 -9.71 2.50 -2.86
N GLU A 376 -8.51 2.56 -3.42
CA GLU A 376 -7.25 2.68 -2.70
C GLU A 376 -6.85 4.16 -2.67
N CYS A 377 -6.33 4.69 -1.55
CA CYS A 377 -5.86 6.08 -1.48
C CYS A 377 -4.67 6.29 -0.53
N ILE A 378 -3.58 6.87 -1.04
CA ILE A 378 -2.30 7.08 -0.33
C ILE A 378 -2.19 8.52 0.20
N PRO A 379 -1.46 8.81 1.30
CA PRO A 379 -0.66 7.89 2.11
C PRO A 379 -1.45 7.14 3.19
N ASN A 380 -2.43 7.76 3.84
CA ASN A 380 -2.91 7.31 5.17
C ASN A 380 -3.96 6.19 5.13
N HIS A 381 -4.39 5.76 3.94
CA HIS A 381 -5.35 4.65 3.71
C HIS A 381 -6.73 4.77 4.40
N ASN A 382 -7.00 5.89 5.09
CA ASN A 382 -8.31 6.28 5.58
C ASN A 382 -8.91 7.44 4.77
N TYR A 383 -10.22 7.58 4.85
CA TYR A 383 -10.98 8.61 4.16
C TYR A 383 -12.28 8.91 4.91
N VAL A 384 -12.98 9.97 4.50
CA VAL A 384 -14.31 10.31 5.05
C VAL A 384 -15.40 9.99 4.03
N GLY A 385 -16.26 9.00 4.36
CA GLY A 385 -17.46 8.63 3.59
C GLY A 385 -18.73 9.00 4.36
N ASP A 386 -19.66 9.70 3.72
CA ASP A 386 -20.90 10.27 4.30
C ASP A 386 -20.69 11.05 5.63
N GLY A 387 -19.49 11.61 5.82
CA GLY A 387 -19.10 12.34 7.02
C GLY A 387 -18.56 11.48 8.18
N ILE A 388 -18.27 10.20 7.96
CA ILE A 388 -17.68 9.25 8.93
C ILE A 388 -16.29 8.78 8.44
N ILE A 389 -15.33 8.54 9.33
CA ILE A 389 -13.96 8.11 8.97
C ILE A 389 -13.86 6.56 8.85
N LEU A 390 -13.19 6.06 7.79
CA LEU A 390 -13.16 4.66 7.27
C LEU A 390 -11.73 4.26 6.78
N HIS A 391 -11.37 2.97 6.54
CA HIS A 391 -9.96 2.50 6.35
C HIS A 391 -9.69 1.34 5.34
N ASN A 392 -8.42 1.11 4.94
CA ASN A 392 -7.90 0.04 4.03
C ASN A 392 -6.52 -0.56 4.46
N CYS A 393 -6.24 -1.84 4.17
CA CYS A 393 -5.00 -2.61 4.55
C CYS A 393 -3.65 -2.08 3.97
N GLY A 394 -2.51 -2.43 4.61
CA GLY A 394 -1.22 -1.71 4.42
C GLY A 394 0.14 -2.44 4.20
N TYR A 395 0.29 -3.79 4.20
CA TYR A 395 1.67 -4.38 4.22
C TYR A 395 1.94 -5.65 3.35
N CYS A 396 0.99 -6.11 2.52
CA CYS A 396 1.16 -7.37 1.79
C CYS A 396 2.39 -7.36 0.84
N GLN A 397 3.26 -8.37 0.90
CA GLN A 397 4.40 -8.50 -0.03
C GLN A 397 3.90 -8.70 -1.48
N ASN A 398 2.88 -9.53 -1.66
CA ASN A 398 2.20 -9.77 -2.93
C ASN A 398 1.08 -8.73 -3.16
N PHE A 399 1.36 -7.45 -2.88
CA PHE A 399 0.36 -6.37 -3.04
C PHE A 399 -0.08 -6.21 -4.50
N ASP A 400 0.79 -6.52 -5.46
CA ASP A 400 0.50 -6.33 -6.88
C ASP A 400 -0.65 -7.25 -7.33
N ILE A 401 -0.71 -8.52 -6.90
CA ILE A 401 -1.81 -9.46 -7.20
C ILE A 401 -2.98 -9.31 -6.22
N SER A 402 -2.72 -9.05 -4.93
CA SER A 402 -3.77 -8.98 -3.91
C SER A 402 -4.55 -7.66 -3.94
N GLN A 403 -3.95 -6.58 -4.44
CA GLN A 403 -4.58 -5.26 -4.63
C GLN A 403 -5.03 -4.98 -6.07
N ARG A 404 -4.97 -5.97 -6.97
CA ARG A 404 -5.73 -5.92 -8.23
C ARG A 404 -7.23 -6.09 -7.93
N ARG A 405 -8.07 -5.41 -8.71
CA ARG A 405 -9.55 -5.40 -8.58
C ARG A 405 -10.28 -5.73 -9.88
N LYS A 406 -9.55 -5.84 -11.00
CA LYS A 406 -10.01 -6.46 -12.24
C LYS A 406 -9.53 -7.91 -12.24
N VAL A 407 -10.42 -8.87 -12.50
CA VAL A 407 -10.03 -10.29 -12.58
C VAL A 407 -9.17 -10.49 -13.83
N GLU A 408 -7.90 -10.80 -13.60
CA GLU A 408 -6.89 -11.02 -14.65
C GLU A 408 -6.10 -12.30 -14.35
N GLY A 409 -5.49 -12.85 -15.40
CA GLY A 409 -4.76 -14.12 -15.36
C GLY A 409 -5.03 -14.97 -16.60
N THR A 410 -4.31 -16.08 -16.68
CA THR A 410 -4.48 -17.11 -17.71
C THR A 410 -5.74 -17.92 -17.41
N ASP A 411 -6.53 -18.20 -18.46
CA ASP A 411 -7.64 -19.15 -18.39
C ASP A 411 -7.09 -20.58 -18.26
N LEU A 412 -7.35 -21.23 -17.13
CA LEU A 412 -7.00 -22.63 -16.86
C LEU A 412 -8.18 -23.32 -16.19
N MET A 413 -8.59 -24.47 -16.71
CA MET A 413 -9.55 -25.37 -16.05
C MET A 413 -8.83 -26.25 -15.02
N PRO A 414 -9.55 -26.86 -14.06
CA PRO A 414 -8.94 -27.73 -13.06
C PRO A 414 -8.02 -28.84 -13.61
N PRO A 415 -8.37 -29.54 -14.71
CA PRO A 415 -7.48 -30.53 -15.33
C PRO A 415 -6.21 -29.94 -15.96
N ASP A 416 -6.23 -28.68 -16.40
CA ASP A 416 -5.05 -28.02 -16.98
C ASP A 416 -4.01 -27.74 -15.87
N VAL A 417 -4.47 -27.27 -14.71
CA VAL A 417 -3.61 -27.04 -13.52
C VAL A 417 -2.97 -28.35 -13.05
N VAL A 418 -3.74 -29.44 -13.00
CA VAL A 418 -3.24 -30.78 -12.63
C VAL A 418 -2.26 -31.30 -13.68
N SER A 419 -2.55 -31.11 -14.98
CA SER A 419 -1.67 -31.52 -16.07
C SER A 419 -0.32 -30.80 -16.05
N LEU A 420 -0.32 -29.49 -15.74
CA LEU A 420 0.91 -28.71 -15.53
C LEU A 420 1.73 -29.23 -14.35
N ALA A 421 1.10 -29.49 -13.20
CA ALA A 421 1.77 -30.05 -12.03
C ALA A 421 2.44 -31.40 -12.35
N LEU A 422 1.71 -32.30 -13.03
CA LEU A 422 2.21 -33.61 -13.46
C LEU A 422 3.33 -33.50 -14.49
N SER A 423 3.20 -32.64 -15.51
CA SER A 423 4.23 -32.48 -16.56
C SER A 423 5.57 -31.97 -16.03
N HIS A 424 5.56 -31.29 -14.89
CA HIS A 424 6.75 -30.80 -14.20
C HIS A 424 7.25 -31.71 -13.06
N GLY A 425 6.61 -32.87 -12.84
CA GLY A 425 6.98 -33.82 -11.80
C GLY A 425 6.72 -33.33 -10.37
N CYS A 426 5.76 -32.43 -10.18
CA CYS A 426 5.38 -31.98 -8.83
C CYS A 426 4.66 -33.11 -8.08
N GLN A 427 4.84 -33.18 -6.76
CA GLN A 427 4.10 -34.10 -5.89
C GLN A 427 2.80 -33.49 -5.34
N GLY A 428 2.58 -32.19 -5.53
CA GLY A 428 1.40 -31.51 -5.03
C GLY A 428 1.18 -30.12 -5.61
N ILE A 429 0.08 -29.52 -5.19
CA ILE A 429 -0.37 -28.18 -5.57
C ILE A 429 -0.53 -27.32 -4.32
N ALA A 430 0.01 -26.10 -4.33
CA ALA A 430 -0.18 -25.10 -3.29
C ALA A 430 -1.06 -23.95 -3.79
N TYR A 431 -2.04 -23.59 -2.99
CA TYR A 431 -2.90 -22.43 -3.19
C TYR A 431 -2.40 -21.35 -2.22
N THR A 432 -1.87 -20.24 -2.75
CA THR A 432 -0.93 -19.37 -2.00
C THR A 432 -0.83 -17.95 -2.60
N TYR A 433 0.16 -17.18 -2.16
CA TYR A 433 0.52 -15.79 -2.51
C TYR A 433 -0.51 -14.73 -2.07
N ASN A 434 -1.80 -14.99 -2.22
CA ASN A 434 -2.88 -14.29 -1.51
C ASN A 434 -3.73 -15.31 -0.72
N GLN A 435 -4.99 -14.99 -0.43
CA GLN A 435 -5.84 -15.84 0.39
C GLN A 435 -6.58 -16.90 -0.46
N PRO A 436 -6.34 -18.22 -0.26
CA PRO A 436 -6.91 -19.27 -1.12
C PRO A 436 -8.43 -19.27 -1.16
N THR A 437 -9.10 -18.92 -0.06
CA THR A 437 -10.57 -18.93 0.02
C THR A 437 -11.27 -17.88 -0.83
N ILE A 438 -10.55 -16.94 -1.46
CA ILE A 438 -11.16 -16.06 -2.49
C ILE A 438 -11.43 -16.80 -3.82
N PHE A 439 -10.85 -17.98 -4.01
CA PHE A 439 -11.05 -18.88 -5.15
C PHE A 439 -11.32 -20.32 -4.68
N MET A 440 -12.01 -20.46 -3.54
CA MET A 440 -12.20 -21.73 -2.84
C MET A 440 -12.80 -22.84 -3.72
N GLU A 441 -13.82 -22.53 -4.51
CA GLU A 441 -14.49 -23.51 -5.39
C GLU A 441 -13.54 -24.01 -6.47
N PHE A 442 -12.70 -23.13 -7.01
CA PHE A 442 -11.69 -23.49 -8.01
C PHE A 442 -10.56 -24.31 -7.39
N ALA A 443 -10.08 -23.93 -6.19
CA ALA A 443 -9.09 -24.70 -5.44
C ALA A 443 -9.61 -26.10 -5.08
N ARG A 444 -10.88 -26.22 -4.69
CA ARG A 444 -11.57 -27.48 -4.44
C ARG A 444 -11.62 -28.36 -5.69
N ASP A 445 -12.09 -27.82 -6.81
CA ASP A 445 -12.23 -28.60 -8.04
C ASP A 445 -10.87 -29.04 -8.60
N ILE A 446 -9.83 -28.20 -8.49
CA ILE A 446 -8.44 -28.61 -8.75
C ILE A 446 -8.05 -29.74 -7.80
N GLY A 447 -8.26 -29.59 -6.49
CA GLY A 447 -7.78 -30.54 -5.51
C GLY A 447 -8.45 -31.91 -5.56
N VAL A 448 -9.74 -31.96 -5.89
CA VAL A 448 -10.47 -33.21 -6.17
C VAL A 448 -9.89 -33.92 -7.40
N GLU A 449 -9.49 -33.18 -8.44
CA GLU A 449 -8.81 -33.74 -9.61
C GLU A 449 -7.35 -34.14 -9.32
N ALA A 450 -6.64 -33.35 -8.53
CA ALA A 450 -5.27 -33.58 -8.09
C ALA A 450 -5.17 -34.88 -7.27
N ARG A 451 -6.09 -35.12 -6.34
CA ARG A 451 -6.17 -36.37 -5.55
C ARG A 451 -6.35 -37.62 -6.41
N LYS A 452 -7.12 -37.57 -7.51
CA LYS A 452 -7.25 -38.71 -8.46
C LYS A 452 -5.91 -39.07 -9.11
N ASN A 453 -5.01 -38.12 -9.22
CA ASN A 453 -3.68 -38.25 -9.82
C ASN A 453 -2.56 -38.39 -8.75
N GLY A 454 -2.92 -38.59 -7.48
CA GLY A 454 -1.96 -38.80 -6.38
C GLY A 454 -1.23 -37.54 -5.89
N LEU A 455 -1.69 -36.35 -6.29
CA LEU A 455 -1.10 -35.08 -5.86
C LEU A 455 -1.70 -34.59 -4.54
N ILE A 456 -0.85 -34.11 -3.63
CA ILE A 456 -1.26 -33.46 -2.36
C ILE A 456 -1.70 -32.01 -2.57
N ASN A 457 -2.57 -31.51 -1.69
CA ASN A 457 -3.13 -30.16 -1.70
C ASN A 457 -2.75 -29.37 -0.46
N ILE A 458 -2.19 -28.17 -0.66
CA ILE A 458 -1.60 -27.34 0.40
C ILE A 458 -2.22 -25.94 0.36
N PHE A 459 -2.75 -25.47 1.50
CA PHE A 459 -3.17 -24.08 1.67
C PHE A 459 -2.09 -23.28 2.41
N VAL A 460 -1.76 -22.10 1.88
CA VAL A 460 -1.09 -21.03 2.63
C VAL A 460 -2.14 -19.98 2.93
N SER A 461 -2.74 -20.03 4.13
CA SER A 461 -3.91 -19.25 4.50
C SER A 461 -3.58 -18.21 5.57
N ASN A 462 -4.26 -17.07 5.57
CA ASN A 462 -4.32 -16.17 6.73
C ASN A 462 -5.28 -16.67 7.83
N GLY A 463 -5.99 -17.77 7.58
CA GLY A 463 -6.95 -18.41 8.48
C GLY A 463 -8.22 -17.60 8.78
N PHE A 464 -8.47 -16.48 8.09
CA PHE A 464 -9.69 -15.70 8.25
C PHE A 464 -10.81 -16.27 7.37
N ASP A 465 -11.18 -17.52 7.66
CA ASP A 465 -12.07 -18.34 6.86
C ASP A 465 -13.44 -18.52 7.55
N THR A 466 -14.46 -18.92 6.81
CA THR A 466 -15.81 -19.21 7.35
C THR A 466 -16.00 -20.71 7.62
N PRO A 467 -16.92 -21.11 8.51
CA PRO A 467 -17.22 -22.53 8.75
C PRO A 467 -17.60 -23.30 7.49
N ASP A 468 -18.29 -22.66 6.54
CA ASP A 468 -18.63 -23.26 5.24
C ASP A 468 -17.39 -23.51 4.38
N THR A 469 -16.45 -22.57 4.34
CA THR A 469 -15.17 -22.78 3.64
C THR A 469 -14.31 -23.85 4.34
N VAL A 470 -14.28 -23.89 5.68
CA VAL A 470 -13.61 -24.97 6.42
C VAL A 470 -14.26 -26.32 6.16
N ALA A 471 -15.59 -26.38 6.06
CA ALA A 471 -16.30 -27.61 5.68
C ALA A 471 -15.93 -28.10 4.28
N MET A 472 -15.72 -27.18 3.33
CA MET A 472 -15.33 -27.51 1.96
C MET A 472 -13.87 -28.02 1.84
N MET A 473 -12.99 -27.70 2.81
CA MET A 473 -11.62 -28.21 2.82
C MET A 473 -11.56 -29.74 2.94
N ASP A 474 -12.51 -30.37 3.63
CA ASP A 474 -12.58 -31.83 3.82
C ASP A 474 -12.59 -32.63 2.50
N ASP A 475 -13.07 -32.05 1.41
CA ASP A 475 -13.19 -32.70 0.10
C ASP A 475 -11.82 -32.95 -0.56
N PHE A 476 -10.83 -32.09 -0.30
CA PHE A 476 -9.59 -32.06 -1.09
C PHE A 476 -8.31 -31.67 -0.35
N LEU A 477 -8.39 -30.96 0.78
CA LEU A 477 -7.20 -30.38 1.42
C LEU A 477 -6.47 -31.42 2.27
N ASP A 478 -5.14 -31.44 2.16
CA ASP A 478 -4.27 -32.38 2.89
C ASP A 478 -3.43 -31.66 3.96
N CYS A 479 -2.98 -30.44 3.68
CA CYS A 479 -2.16 -29.62 4.57
C CYS A 479 -2.58 -28.14 4.52
N ILE A 480 -2.50 -27.45 5.65
CA ILE A 480 -2.65 -26.00 5.75
C ILE A 480 -1.54 -25.41 6.63
N THR A 481 -0.95 -24.31 6.19
CA THR A 481 -0.23 -23.39 7.08
C THR A 481 -1.12 -22.17 7.34
N VAL A 482 -1.23 -21.74 8.60
CA VAL A 482 -2.02 -20.57 9.00
C VAL A 482 -1.11 -19.46 9.48
N ASP A 483 -1.14 -18.35 8.75
CA ASP A 483 -0.24 -17.21 8.89
C ASP A 483 -0.82 -16.08 9.75
N PHE A 484 -0.54 -16.17 11.06
CA PHE A 484 -0.64 -15.05 11.98
C PHE A 484 0.37 -13.96 11.62
N LYS A 485 0.13 -12.76 12.13
CA LYS A 485 0.96 -11.58 11.87
C LYS A 485 0.89 -10.72 13.13
N GLY A 486 2.04 -10.27 13.61
CA GLY A 486 2.15 -9.55 14.87
C GLY A 486 1.61 -10.35 16.07
N SER A 487 1.84 -11.67 16.10
CA SER A 487 1.37 -12.57 17.17
C SER A 487 -0.13 -12.48 17.50
N ALA A 488 -0.94 -12.21 16.47
CA ALA A 488 -2.39 -12.05 16.59
C ALA A 488 -2.85 -10.86 17.47
N GLU A 489 -1.97 -9.91 17.80
CA GLU A 489 -2.32 -8.77 18.66
C GLU A 489 -3.49 -7.99 18.06
N THR A 490 -4.52 -7.75 18.89
CA THR A 490 -5.74 -7.06 18.48
C THR A 490 -5.48 -5.67 17.87
N ASN A 491 -4.52 -4.89 18.35
CA ASN A 491 -4.25 -3.56 17.78
C ASN A 491 -3.53 -3.67 16.43
N PHE A 492 -2.51 -4.51 16.32
CA PHE A 492 -1.83 -4.82 15.06
C PHE A 492 -2.82 -5.30 13.99
N VAL A 493 -3.67 -6.29 14.32
CA VAL A 493 -4.62 -6.84 13.33
C VAL A 493 -5.66 -5.82 12.89
N ARG A 494 -6.16 -4.97 13.80
CA ARG A 494 -7.04 -3.85 13.46
C ARG A 494 -6.37 -2.82 12.57
N LYS A 495 -5.20 -2.33 12.99
CA LYS A 495 -4.52 -1.18 12.39
C LYS A 495 -3.91 -1.52 11.03
N HIS A 496 -3.24 -2.66 10.92
CA HIS A 496 -2.43 -2.98 9.75
C HIS A 496 -3.13 -3.93 8.78
N ILE A 497 -3.91 -4.90 9.28
CA ILE A 497 -4.62 -5.91 8.46
C ILE A 497 -6.00 -5.42 8.07
N GLY A 498 -6.72 -4.78 8.99
CA GLY A 498 -8.10 -4.30 8.80
C GLY A 498 -9.18 -5.24 9.33
N ILE A 499 -8.83 -6.24 10.15
CA ILE A 499 -9.79 -7.15 10.80
C ILE A 499 -10.04 -6.75 12.27
N PRO A 500 -11.26 -6.89 12.83
CA PRO A 500 -11.56 -6.40 14.17
C PRO A 500 -10.81 -7.13 15.31
N ASP A 501 -10.42 -8.38 15.10
CA ASP A 501 -9.57 -9.19 15.98
C ASP A 501 -9.24 -10.51 15.26
N ALA A 502 -8.33 -11.29 15.84
CA ALA A 502 -7.91 -12.59 15.31
C ALA A 502 -8.79 -13.77 15.76
N GLN A 503 -9.91 -13.55 16.49
CA GLN A 503 -10.75 -14.65 16.99
C GLN A 503 -11.27 -15.60 15.89
N PRO A 504 -11.67 -15.13 14.69
CA PRO A 504 -12.04 -16.03 13.59
C PRO A 504 -10.90 -16.95 13.11
N ILE A 505 -9.64 -16.53 13.26
CA ILE A 505 -8.46 -17.33 12.91
C ILE A 505 -8.28 -18.47 13.90
N PHE A 506 -8.42 -18.18 15.21
CA PHE A 506 -8.40 -19.19 16.26
C PHE A 506 -9.55 -20.21 16.12
N GLN A 507 -10.75 -19.74 15.75
CA GLN A 507 -11.91 -20.60 15.46
C GLN A 507 -11.66 -21.50 14.25
N THR A 508 -11.18 -20.94 13.14
CA THR A 508 -10.81 -21.70 11.93
C THR A 508 -9.82 -22.83 12.24
N ILE A 509 -8.76 -22.55 13.01
CA ILE A 509 -7.77 -23.54 13.43
C ILE A 509 -8.41 -24.66 14.27
N GLN A 510 -9.28 -24.31 15.22
CA GLN A 510 -9.99 -25.30 16.05
C GLN A 510 -10.94 -26.17 15.21
N GLU A 511 -11.69 -25.59 14.27
CA GLU A 511 -12.60 -26.34 13.39
C GLU A 511 -11.85 -27.32 12.48
N ILE A 512 -10.72 -26.89 11.88
CA ILE A 512 -9.86 -27.77 11.07
C ILE A 512 -9.30 -28.91 11.93
N LYS A 513 -8.80 -28.62 13.14
CA LYS A 513 -8.31 -29.66 14.06
C LYS A 513 -9.42 -30.66 14.43
N ASN A 514 -10.61 -30.17 14.75
CA ASN A 514 -11.74 -31.01 15.18
C ASN A 514 -12.25 -31.94 14.06
N ARG A 515 -12.05 -31.57 12.80
CA ARG A 515 -12.30 -32.44 11.63
C ARG A 515 -11.23 -33.50 11.43
N GLY A 516 -9.98 -33.22 11.84
CA GLY A 516 -8.90 -34.20 11.97
C GLY A 516 -8.32 -34.76 10.66
N LYS A 517 -8.68 -34.21 9.50
CA LYS A 517 -8.21 -34.67 8.17
C LYS A 517 -6.99 -33.92 7.65
N THR A 518 -6.83 -32.66 8.04
CA THR A 518 -5.83 -31.74 7.48
C THR A 518 -4.67 -31.57 8.45
N HIS A 519 -3.43 -31.70 7.97
CA HIS A 519 -2.24 -31.34 8.75
C HIS A 519 -2.16 -29.81 8.92
N ILE A 520 -1.83 -29.34 10.13
CA ILE A 520 -1.76 -27.91 10.46
C ILE A 520 -0.32 -27.55 10.85
N GLU A 521 0.25 -26.57 10.17
CA GLU A 521 1.44 -25.82 10.60
C GLU A 521 1.06 -24.35 10.82
N ILE A 522 1.86 -23.62 11.60
CA ILE A 522 1.57 -22.23 11.97
C ILE A 522 2.75 -21.35 11.60
N THR A 523 2.46 -20.19 11.01
CA THR A 523 3.44 -19.12 10.83
C THR A 523 2.98 -17.85 11.54
N ASP A 524 3.95 -17.05 11.97
CA ASP A 524 3.70 -15.72 12.52
C ASP A 524 4.72 -14.72 11.95
N LEU A 525 4.23 -13.78 11.13
CA LEU A 525 5.05 -12.72 10.56
C LEU A 525 5.29 -11.62 11.60
N ILE A 526 6.49 -11.61 12.17
CA ILE A 526 6.89 -10.64 13.20
C ILE A 526 7.35 -9.35 12.52
N VAL A 527 6.52 -8.31 12.61
CA VAL A 527 6.81 -6.99 12.04
C VAL A 527 7.42 -6.12 13.15
N PRO A 528 8.68 -5.68 13.01
CA PRO A 528 9.36 -4.97 14.11
C PRO A 528 8.69 -3.64 14.45
N GLU A 529 8.85 -3.19 15.69
CA GLU A 529 8.33 -1.91 16.25
C GLU A 529 6.79 -1.84 16.42
N ILE A 530 6.02 -2.62 15.65
CA ILE A 530 4.53 -2.57 15.66
C ILE A 530 3.86 -3.92 15.89
N GLY A 531 4.57 -5.03 15.73
CA GLY A 531 4.06 -6.40 15.75
C GLY A 531 5.10 -7.40 16.24
N ASP A 532 5.87 -7.01 17.26
CA ASP A 532 6.94 -7.78 17.90
C ASP A 532 6.78 -7.85 19.44
N ASN A 533 5.53 -7.79 19.92
CA ASN A 533 5.19 -7.84 21.33
C ASN A 533 5.29 -9.27 21.90
N LEU A 534 6.25 -9.47 22.80
CA LEU A 534 6.53 -10.78 23.42
C LEU A 534 5.42 -11.31 24.35
N ASP A 535 4.59 -10.44 24.94
CA ASP A 535 3.45 -10.90 25.77
C ASP A 535 2.33 -11.48 24.89
N GLU A 536 2.12 -10.92 23.71
CA GLU A 536 1.18 -11.43 22.71
C GLU A 536 1.72 -12.71 22.07
N ALA A 537 3.02 -12.76 21.76
CA ALA A 537 3.70 -13.97 21.35
C ALA A 537 3.56 -15.10 22.39
N ARG A 538 3.60 -14.77 23.68
CA ARG A 538 3.36 -15.72 24.77
C ARG A 538 1.91 -16.21 24.81
N LYS A 539 0.93 -15.31 24.68
CA LYS A 539 -0.51 -15.67 24.60
C LYS A 539 -0.80 -16.59 23.42
N LEU A 540 -0.30 -16.25 22.23
CA LEU A 540 -0.42 -17.07 21.03
C LEU A 540 0.24 -18.45 21.24
N SER A 541 1.48 -18.48 21.73
CA SER A 541 2.21 -19.73 21.97
C SER A 541 1.54 -20.65 23.00
N ARG A 542 1.03 -20.09 24.09
CA ARG A 542 0.24 -20.83 25.09
C ARG A 542 -1.04 -21.39 24.47
N TRP A 543 -1.78 -20.57 23.73
CA TRP A 543 -3.00 -21.02 23.04
C TRP A 543 -2.69 -22.16 22.07
N LEU A 544 -1.62 -22.06 21.27
CA LEU A 544 -1.20 -23.12 20.35
C LEU A 544 -0.82 -24.41 21.09
N TYR A 545 -0.08 -24.31 22.20
CA TYR A 545 0.24 -25.46 23.04
C TYR A 545 -1.03 -26.13 23.61
N ASP A 546 -1.95 -25.35 24.17
CA ASP A 546 -3.16 -25.86 24.80
C ASP A 546 -4.16 -26.43 23.78
N ASN A 547 -4.25 -25.84 22.58
CA ASN A 547 -5.27 -26.18 21.58
C ASN A 547 -4.78 -27.12 20.48
N LEU A 548 -3.50 -27.11 20.11
CA LEU A 548 -2.91 -27.99 19.08
C LEU A 548 -1.98 -29.04 19.68
N GLY A 549 -1.23 -28.70 20.73
CA GLY A 549 -0.30 -29.59 21.43
C GLY A 549 1.16 -29.14 21.30
N PRO A 550 2.11 -29.76 22.04
CA PRO A 550 3.53 -29.38 22.04
C PRO A 550 4.24 -29.63 20.70
N ASP A 551 3.67 -30.49 19.86
CA ASP A 551 4.29 -31.03 18.65
C ASP A 551 3.90 -30.27 17.37
N VAL A 552 3.07 -29.23 17.45
CA VAL A 552 2.72 -28.39 16.29
C VAL A 552 3.94 -27.59 15.81
N PRO A 553 4.25 -27.56 14.50
CA PRO A 553 5.27 -26.69 13.92
C PRO A 553 4.85 -25.21 13.99
N VAL A 554 5.73 -24.36 14.50
CA VAL A 554 5.52 -22.90 14.55
C VAL A 554 6.73 -22.16 14.00
N HIS A 555 6.52 -21.33 12.97
CA HIS A 555 7.55 -20.53 12.32
C HIS A 555 7.37 -19.04 12.64
N PHE A 556 8.36 -18.44 13.30
CA PHE A 556 8.44 -16.98 13.39
C PHE A 556 9.18 -16.45 12.17
N LEU A 557 8.46 -15.77 11.29
CA LEU A 557 8.95 -15.34 9.99
C LEU A 557 9.56 -13.94 10.07
N ARG A 558 10.74 -13.78 9.47
CA ARG A 558 11.31 -12.45 9.25
C ARG A 558 10.48 -11.67 8.23
N PHE A 559 9.94 -10.54 8.69
CA PHE A 559 9.38 -9.49 7.85
C PHE A 559 10.48 -8.87 6.98
N HIS A 560 10.15 -8.67 5.71
CA HIS A 560 10.90 -7.86 4.77
C HIS A 560 10.07 -6.60 4.44
N PRO A 561 10.65 -5.39 4.43
CA PRO A 561 9.92 -4.17 4.13
C PRO A 561 9.42 -4.15 2.69
N ASP A 562 8.09 -4.22 2.54
CA ASP A 562 7.39 -4.20 1.26
C ASP A 562 6.16 -3.28 1.31
N TYR A 563 5.65 -2.93 0.13
CA TYR A 563 4.44 -2.13 -0.09
C TYR A 563 4.44 -0.77 0.64
N LYS A 564 3.77 -0.63 1.80
CA LYS A 564 3.69 0.64 2.56
C LYS A 564 4.42 0.62 3.91
N LEU A 565 4.96 -0.53 4.34
CA LEU A 565 5.79 -0.64 5.55
C LEU A 565 7.29 -0.55 5.24
N MET A 566 7.66 0.04 4.10
CA MET A 566 9.05 0.35 3.70
C MET A 566 9.85 1.19 4.72
N HIS A 567 9.16 1.85 5.64
CA HIS A 567 9.78 2.66 6.70
C HIS A 567 10.33 1.84 7.87
N LEU A 568 9.78 0.64 8.09
CA LEU A 568 10.26 -0.31 9.09
C LEU A 568 11.48 -1.08 8.57
N PRO A 569 12.39 -1.53 9.44
CA PRO A 569 13.46 -2.45 9.05
C PRO A 569 12.93 -3.87 8.79
N SER A 570 13.72 -4.73 8.15
CA SER A 570 13.48 -6.18 8.26
C SER A 570 13.61 -6.60 9.72
N THR A 571 12.81 -7.56 10.21
CA THR A 571 12.87 -7.98 11.61
C THR A 571 14.30 -8.30 12.03
N PRO A 572 14.81 -7.74 13.13
CA PRO A 572 16.11 -8.14 13.67
C PRO A 572 16.08 -9.64 14.02
N VAL A 573 17.17 -10.37 13.73
CA VAL A 573 17.25 -11.81 14.04
C VAL A 573 17.03 -12.05 15.53
N LYS A 574 17.60 -11.20 16.39
CA LYS A 574 17.38 -11.23 17.85
C LYS A 574 15.89 -11.14 18.24
N THR A 575 15.10 -10.34 17.54
CA THR A 575 13.66 -10.22 17.83
C THR A 575 12.95 -11.55 17.54
N LEU A 576 13.28 -12.21 16.43
CA LEU A 576 12.77 -13.56 16.11
C LEU A 576 13.26 -14.59 17.14
N GLU A 577 14.51 -14.49 17.58
CA GLU A 577 15.08 -15.38 18.60
C GLU A 577 14.33 -15.28 19.95
N GLU A 578 13.95 -14.07 20.36
CA GLU A 578 13.13 -13.88 21.58
C GLU A 578 11.72 -14.47 21.43
N HIS A 579 11.06 -14.32 20.27
CA HIS A 579 9.76 -14.97 20.01
C HIS A 579 9.88 -16.50 20.05
N CYS A 580 10.91 -17.06 19.41
CA CYS A 580 11.21 -18.49 19.48
C CYS A 580 11.52 -18.98 20.90
N ARG A 581 12.19 -18.16 21.73
CA ARG A 581 12.44 -18.47 23.15
C ARG A 581 11.12 -18.54 23.92
N VAL A 582 10.28 -17.52 23.80
CA VAL A 582 8.96 -17.45 24.45
C VAL A 582 8.09 -18.66 24.08
N ALA A 583 8.02 -19.02 22.80
CA ALA A 583 7.24 -20.18 22.36
C ALA A 583 7.72 -21.52 22.96
N ARG A 584 9.04 -21.69 23.08
CA ARG A 584 9.62 -22.89 23.72
C ARG A 584 9.43 -22.91 25.24
N GLU A 585 9.41 -21.75 25.89
CA GLU A 585 9.06 -21.63 27.32
C GLU A 585 7.60 -22.02 27.59
N GLU A 586 6.68 -21.72 26.68
CA GLU A 586 5.29 -22.16 26.81
C GLU A 586 5.11 -23.69 26.60
N GLY A 587 6.10 -24.35 25.98
CA GLY A 587 6.18 -25.81 25.85
C GLY A 587 6.22 -26.35 24.42
N LEU A 588 6.22 -25.47 23.40
CA LEU A 588 6.27 -25.87 21.99
C LEU A 588 7.66 -26.41 21.62
N ARG A 589 7.71 -27.60 21.02
CA ARG A 589 8.96 -28.32 20.72
C ARG A 589 9.55 -27.94 19.37
N TYR A 590 8.71 -27.73 18.35
CA TYR A 590 9.11 -27.51 16.96
C TYR A 590 8.90 -26.05 16.57
N VAL A 591 9.77 -25.20 17.11
CA VAL A 591 9.75 -23.75 16.91
C VAL A 591 10.92 -23.32 16.05
N TYR A 592 10.63 -22.64 14.94
CA TYR A 592 11.55 -22.31 13.87
C TYR A 592 11.71 -20.80 13.63
N VAL A 593 12.88 -20.40 13.15
CA VAL A 593 13.11 -19.07 12.56
C VAL A 593 12.99 -19.21 11.04
N GLY A 594 12.05 -18.51 10.43
CA GLY A 594 11.87 -18.47 8.97
C GLY A 594 12.48 -17.22 8.33
N ASN A 595 12.77 -17.30 7.03
CA ASN A 595 13.35 -16.20 6.23
C ASN A 595 14.73 -15.71 6.73
N VAL A 596 15.51 -16.58 7.38
CA VAL A 596 16.91 -16.33 7.78
C VAL A 596 17.80 -17.53 7.39
N PRO A 597 18.18 -17.68 6.12
CA PRO A 597 18.95 -18.84 5.66
C PRO A 597 20.26 -19.03 6.41
N GLY A 598 20.54 -20.25 6.87
CA GLY A 598 21.72 -20.59 7.66
C GLY A 598 21.54 -20.35 9.17
N HIS A 599 20.38 -19.93 9.65
CA HIS A 599 20.12 -19.79 11.08
C HIS A 599 19.93 -21.17 11.74
N PRO A 600 20.57 -21.48 12.88
CA PRO A 600 20.46 -22.81 13.50
C PRO A 600 19.02 -23.28 13.73
N TRP A 601 18.08 -22.37 13.99
CA TRP A 601 16.67 -22.70 14.24
C TRP A 601 15.83 -22.84 12.97
N GLU A 602 16.44 -22.99 11.78
CA GLU A 602 15.78 -23.54 10.59
C GLU A 602 15.84 -25.10 10.55
N HIS A 603 16.70 -25.70 11.39
CA HIS A 603 16.85 -27.15 11.51
C HIS A 603 15.78 -27.76 12.42
N THR A 604 15.32 -28.98 12.11
CA THR A 604 14.49 -29.78 13.02
C THR A 604 15.39 -30.54 13.98
N TYR A 605 15.25 -30.30 15.27
CA TYR A 605 15.98 -31.01 16.33
C TYR A 605 15.11 -32.09 16.97
N CYS A 606 15.73 -33.21 17.36
CA CYS A 606 15.07 -34.19 18.20
C CYS A 606 14.82 -33.59 19.60
N PRO A 607 13.57 -33.60 20.14
CA PRO A 607 13.29 -33.01 21.45
C PRO A 607 13.93 -33.79 22.60
N GLU A 608 14.19 -35.08 22.43
CA GLU A 608 14.81 -35.96 23.43
C GLU A 608 16.34 -35.82 23.47
N CYS A 609 17.05 -36.20 22.40
CA CYS A 609 18.52 -36.21 22.38
C CYS A 609 19.17 -34.91 21.89
N ARG A 610 18.38 -33.91 21.48
CA ARG A 610 18.83 -32.60 20.95
C ARG A 610 19.70 -32.63 19.68
N ASN A 611 19.98 -33.78 19.10
CA ASN A 611 20.66 -33.85 17.80
C ASN A 611 19.77 -33.34 16.65
N ILE A 612 20.40 -32.83 15.60
CA ILE A 612 19.73 -32.39 14.38
C ILE A 612 19.13 -33.62 13.70
N ALA A 613 17.80 -33.66 13.61
CA ALA A 613 17.04 -34.71 12.94
C ALA A 613 16.87 -34.41 11.44
N ILE A 614 16.61 -33.14 11.09
CA ILE A 614 16.59 -32.66 9.70
C ILE A 614 17.40 -31.38 9.64
N LYS A 615 18.48 -31.38 8.84
CA LYS A 615 19.34 -30.22 8.61
C LYS A 615 18.84 -29.47 7.37
N ARG A 616 18.76 -28.15 7.44
CA ARG A 616 18.33 -27.29 6.33
C ARG A 616 19.34 -26.18 6.05
N TYR A 617 19.20 -25.51 4.92
CA TYR A 617 19.81 -24.22 4.62
C TYR A 617 18.79 -23.41 3.80
N GLY A 618 18.08 -22.48 4.43
CA GLY A 618 16.89 -21.87 3.82
C GLY A 618 15.83 -22.93 3.50
N PHE A 619 15.52 -23.11 2.21
CA PHE A 619 14.47 -24.03 1.73
C PHE A 619 14.99 -25.42 1.33
N ASP A 620 16.29 -25.67 1.42
CA ASP A 620 16.89 -26.95 1.04
C ASP A 620 17.19 -27.83 2.26
N ILE A 621 16.89 -29.12 2.15
CA ILE A 621 17.24 -30.13 3.16
C ILE A 621 18.64 -30.65 2.82
N THR A 622 19.59 -30.40 3.72
CA THR A 622 21.02 -30.75 3.57
C THR A 622 21.44 -31.95 4.42
N GLY A 623 20.51 -32.56 5.14
CA GLY A 623 20.76 -33.79 5.91
C GLY A 623 19.48 -34.35 6.53
N TRP A 624 19.37 -35.67 6.54
CA TRP A 624 18.19 -36.41 7.02
C TRP A 624 18.64 -37.53 7.96
N ASN A 625 18.42 -37.33 9.26
CA ASN A 625 18.85 -38.23 10.34
C ASN A 625 17.63 -38.92 10.99
N LEU A 626 16.72 -39.38 10.14
CA LEU A 626 15.52 -40.13 10.49
C LEU A 626 15.53 -41.51 9.81
N ASP A 627 15.01 -42.52 10.50
CA ASP A 627 14.76 -43.83 9.90
C ASP A 627 13.50 -43.83 9.02
N GLU A 628 13.23 -44.97 8.37
CA GLU A 628 12.05 -45.24 7.54
C GLU A 628 10.69 -45.02 8.24
N LYS A 629 10.67 -44.84 9.58
CA LYS A 629 9.47 -44.60 10.39
C LYS A 629 9.47 -43.19 10.98
N ASN A 630 10.33 -42.28 10.49
CA ASN A 630 10.53 -40.93 11.02
C ASN A 630 11.00 -40.87 12.48
N ARG A 631 11.74 -41.90 12.93
CA ARG A 631 12.37 -41.90 14.26
C ARG A 631 13.81 -41.39 14.17
N CYS A 632 14.24 -40.64 15.17
CA CYS A 632 15.60 -40.12 15.25
C CYS A 632 16.63 -41.27 15.26
N THR A 633 17.56 -41.28 14.30
CA THR A 633 18.58 -42.34 14.18
C THR A 633 19.54 -42.43 15.37
N ASN A 634 19.57 -41.41 16.24
CA ASN A 634 20.44 -41.36 17.41
C ASN A 634 19.80 -41.90 18.71
N CYS A 635 18.48 -41.79 18.90
CA CYS A 635 17.82 -42.22 20.15
C CYS A 635 16.50 -42.98 19.95
N GLY A 636 15.98 -43.09 18.74
CA GLY A 636 14.72 -43.78 18.44
C GLY A 636 13.44 -42.97 18.71
N TYR A 637 13.54 -41.71 19.18
CA TYR A 637 12.38 -40.83 19.37
C TYR A 637 11.57 -40.69 18.08
N GLN A 638 10.24 -40.87 18.16
CA GLN A 638 9.33 -40.67 17.03
C GLN A 638 9.09 -39.17 16.80
N LEU A 639 9.59 -38.61 15.68
CA LEU A 639 9.25 -37.24 15.32
C LEU A 639 7.88 -37.18 14.61
N PRO A 640 7.12 -36.08 14.76
CA PRO A 640 5.84 -35.86 14.10
C PRO A 640 6.04 -35.38 12.65
N ILE A 641 6.80 -36.15 11.87
CA ILE A 641 6.97 -35.94 10.43
C ILE A 641 5.99 -36.85 9.69
N PHE A 642 5.23 -36.28 8.77
CA PHE A 642 4.28 -36.95 7.91
C PHE A 642 4.88 -37.12 6.51
N GLY A 643 4.83 -38.34 5.97
CA GLY A 643 5.50 -38.68 4.72
C GLY A 643 6.97 -39.09 4.90
N GLN A 644 7.71 -39.11 3.80
CA GLN A 644 9.14 -39.42 3.73
C GLN A 644 9.86 -38.29 3.02
N LEU A 645 11.20 -38.27 3.06
CA LEU A 645 11.99 -37.36 2.24
C LEU A 645 11.72 -37.60 0.74
N SER A 646 11.19 -36.59 0.04
CA SER A 646 10.91 -36.70 -1.39
C SER A 646 12.19 -36.88 -2.21
N SER A 647 12.14 -37.71 -3.24
CA SER A 647 13.22 -37.86 -4.23
C SER A 647 13.54 -36.55 -4.96
N SER A 648 12.59 -35.62 -5.04
CA SER A 648 12.78 -34.32 -5.69
C SER A 648 13.57 -33.31 -4.85
N VAL A 649 14.01 -33.66 -3.64
CA VAL A 649 14.80 -32.76 -2.77
C VAL A 649 16.09 -32.24 -3.44
N SER A 650 16.66 -33.01 -4.37
CA SER A 650 17.87 -32.67 -5.14
C SER A 650 17.60 -32.11 -6.54
N GLU A 651 16.33 -31.90 -6.91
CA GLU A 651 15.95 -31.28 -8.19
C GLU A 651 16.01 -29.74 -8.11
N ASP A 652 15.98 -29.08 -9.26
CA ASP A 652 15.57 -27.68 -9.30
C ASP A 652 14.07 -27.57 -8.97
N ARG A 653 13.78 -26.81 -7.91
CA ARG A 653 12.45 -26.60 -7.34
C ARG A 653 12.00 -25.13 -7.46
N PHE A 654 12.67 -24.27 -8.23
CA PHE A 654 12.34 -22.84 -8.38
C PHE A 654 12.15 -22.44 -9.85
N LEU A 655 10.94 -22.63 -10.38
CA LEU A 655 10.65 -22.39 -11.80
C LEU A 655 9.34 -21.60 -11.98
N PRO A 656 9.34 -20.43 -12.64
CA PRO A 656 8.11 -19.77 -13.05
C PRO A 656 7.44 -20.56 -14.20
N VAL A 657 6.12 -20.71 -14.15
CA VAL A 657 5.32 -21.47 -15.14
C VAL A 657 4.20 -20.60 -15.73
N VAL A 658 3.59 -19.75 -14.91
CA VAL A 658 2.56 -18.77 -15.29
C VAL A 658 2.94 -17.42 -14.66
N ASN A 659 2.83 -16.34 -15.44
CA ASN A 659 3.42 -15.00 -15.24
C ASN A 659 3.27 -14.34 -13.85
#